data_AF-A0A5C6DNV0-F1
#
_entry.id   AF-A0A5C6DNV0-F1
#
_cell.length_a   1.000
_cell.length_b   1.000
_cell.length_c   1.000
_cell.angle_alpha   90.00
_cell.angle_beta   90.00
_cell.angle_gamma   90.00
#
_symmetry.space_group_name_H-M   'P 1'
#
loop_
_entity.id
_entity.type
_entity.pdbx_description
1 polymer ?
#
loop_
_entity_poly.entity_id
_entity_poly.type
_entity_poly.pdbx_seq_one_letter_code
_entity_poly.pdbx_strand_id
1 'polypeptide(L)'
;MIHQVASQLVSAAVRNTSVNADTLLGDLASRRVAGVYVTLKRGDTLRGCCGVQGQPMPLGQALAHSAQRTAKEDPRMAPIAEAELPYLDLTVSLLGEPRPIGVKGDERIDAVQVGKHGLRIRMGHHAGLLLPSVARERGWTSRQFLDAVCRKAGLPPGAWRSDQATVELFDGIDFGGPLAVDTALDQQEASVVDETDLSQLVQWIRYNLDAIQTGATPSYYAMNVVDIEVLGVVLQIKCHNENLPHSWLQLVFRDGMPLQSKLFEFTQTAAKSLAGYGPAGDWDVRVAVLSSAIHHGLDSDADLRGMDCQRRAIVVRDAKRVALAYDRRADSQQLLEQALRQQPFRSGNTEVYSVVCDASVGELTVSIGPQAQSQITTRPPAVAGTFYPAKDVEREQIVDECFKGLPEIEKQTVAAAMVPHAGLRFSGRIAADVWRRIELPETVLIIGPKHTRDGVDWAVAPHDFFQISPTAGLPGDAVLAQQLANAVPGMQLDAAAHRREHGSEVQFPILYRLNAKTKVVSVAMQGGSIDELAEAARALANWLRGLEKPPLLVISSDMNHFAEEDETRRRDKLALDMLRANDPAGLLSICAEEDISMCGQIPAALVLLTLKELGKQVDYQQIAYGTSADVSGDRSRVVGYAGVRF
;
A
#
# COMPACT_ATOMS: atom_id res chain seq x y z
N MET A 1 -10.40 -38.14 10.34
CA MET A 1 -11.26 -38.45 9.18
C MET A 1 -11.57 -37.22 8.33
N ILE A 2 -12.47 -36.29 8.70
CA ILE A 2 -12.86 -35.16 7.82
C ILE A 2 -11.68 -34.34 7.31
N HIS A 3 -10.78 -33.93 8.22
CA HIS A 3 -9.55 -33.22 7.86
C HIS A 3 -8.68 -34.02 6.86
N GLN A 4 -8.45 -35.31 7.12
CA GLN A 4 -7.66 -36.18 6.22
C GLN A 4 -8.28 -36.31 4.83
N VAL A 5 -9.61 -36.47 4.74
CA VAL A 5 -10.31 -36.50 3.45
C VAL A 5 -10.15 -35.17 2.72
N ALA A 6 -10.29 -34.05 3.44
CA ALA A 6 -10.09 -32.73 2.87
C ALA A 6 -8.65 -32.54 2.36
N SER A 7 -7.64 -33.01 3.09
CA SER A 7 -6.24 -32.99 2.64
C SER A 7 -6.07 -33.76 1.33
N GLN A 8 -6.61 -34.97 1.23
CA GLN A 8 -6.55 -35.75 -0.01
C GLN A 8 -7.27 -35.05 -1.17
N LEU A 9 -8.45 -34.47 -0.94
CA LEU A 9 -9.19 -33.73 -1.97
C LEU A 9 -8.42 -32.49 -2.44
N VAL A 10 -7.79 -31.74 -1.54
CA VAL A 10 -6.95 -30.59 -1.89
C VAL A 10 -5.73 -31.05 -2.68
N SER A 11 -5.01 -32.08 -2.24
CA SER A 11 -3.86 -32.61 -2.97
C SER A 11 -4.24 -33.13 -4.36
N ALA A 12 -5.38 -33.83 -4.48
CA ALA A 12 -5.87 -34.29 -5.79
C ALA A 12 -6.22 -33.12 -6.70
N ALA A 13 -6.90 -32.11 -6.15
CA ALA A 13 -7.21 -30.89 -6.88
C ALA A 13 -5.92 -30.25 -7.41
N VAL A 14 -4.92 -29.99 -6.57
CA VAL A 14 -3.63 -29.40 -6.99
C VAL A 14 -2.96 -30.22 -8.10
N ARG A 15 -2.95 -31.55 -7.98
CA ARG A 15 -2.35 -32.48 -8.94
C ARG A 15 -3.19 -32.75 -10.19
N ASN A 16 -4.36 -32.12 -10.32
CA ASN A 16 -5.33 -32.40 -11.38
C ASN A 16 -5.76 -33.89 -11.44
N THR A 17 -5.77 -34.59 -10.31
CA THR A 17 -6.28 -35.96 -10.19
C THR A 17 -7.66 -35.98 -9.53
N SER A 18 -8.39 -37.09 -9.68
CA SER A 18 -9.73 -37.25 -9.12
C SER A 18 -9.72 -38.20 -7.92
N VAL A 19 -10.44 -37.80 -6.87
CA VAL A 19 -10.65 -38.59 -5.66
C VAL A 19 -12.13 -38.50 -5.31
N ASN A 20 -12.75 -39.64 -4.97
CA ASN A 20 -14.15 -39.69 -4.60
C ASN A 20 -14.31 -39.44 -3.08
N ALA A 21 -14.86 -38.28 -2.73
CA ALA A 21 -15.10 -37.89 -1.34
C ALA A 21 -16.05 -38.85 -0.62
N ASP A 22 -17.06 -39.40 -1.31
CA ASP A 22 -18.07 -40.26 -0.70
C ASP A 22 -17.46 -41.59 -0.26
N THR A 23 -16.56 -42.16 -1.07
CA THR A 23 -15.82 -43.38 -0.73
C THR A 23 -14.95 -43.18 0.51
N LEU A 24 -14.32 -42.01 0.66
CA LEU A 24 -13.43 -41.72 1.78
C LEU A 24 -14.16 -41.38 3.08
N LEU A 25 -15.34 -40.75 2.98
CA LEU A 25 -16.16 -40.36 4.12
C LEU A 25 -17.10 -41.48 4.60
N GLY A 26 -17.41 -42.46 3.74
CA GLY A 26 -18.38 -43.50 4.03
C GLY A 26 -19.75 -42.91 4.39
N ASP A 27 -20.35 -43.38 5.49
CA ASP A 27 -21.68 -42.95 5.94
C ASP A 27 -21.79 -41.44 6.18
N LEU A 28 -20.68 -40.76 6.51
CA LEU A 28 -20.67 -39.31 6.75
C LEU A 28 -20.95 -38.51 5.48
N ALA A 29 -20.68 -39.05 4.29
CA ALA A 29 -20.83 -38.34 3.02
C ALA A 29 -22.25 -37.80 2.81
N SER A 30 -23.25 -38.58 3.23
CA SER A 30 -24.68 -38.27 3.07
C SER A 30 -25.24 -37.31 4.13
N ARG A 31 -24.48 -37.01 5.19
CA ARG A 31 -24.92 -36.10 6.27
C ARG A 31 -25.12 -34.70 5.70
N ARG A 32 -26.24 -34.07 6.04
CA ARG A 32 -26.54 -32.71 5.58
C ARG A 32 -25.84 -31.68 6.44
N VAL A 33 -25.22 -30.71 5.78
CA VAL A 33 -24.54 -29.56 6.39
C VAL A 33 -25.03 -28.27 5.75
N ALA A 34 -25.18 -27.21 6.56
CA ALA A 34 -25.65 -25.90 6.09
C ALA A 34 -24.53 -25.09 5.43
N GLY A 35 -23.27 -25.46 5.68
CA GLY A 35 -22.12 -24.94 4.97
C GLY A 35 -20.83 -25.68 5.32
N VAL A 36 -19.87 -25.58 4.42
CA VAL A 36 -18.51 -26.09 4.58
C VAL A 36 -17.55 -25.07 4.01
N TYR A 37 -16.52 -24.73 4.76
CA TYR A 37 -15.39 -23.95 4.26
C TYR A 37 -14.12 -24.75 4.43
N VAL A 38 -13.27 -24.73 3.40
CA VAL A 38 -11.89 -25.22 3.49
C VAL A 38 -11.00 -23.99 3.50
N THR A 39 -10.07 -23.95 4.45
CA THR A 39 -9.11 -22.87 4.61
C THR A 39 -7.72 -23.46 4.55
N LEU A 40 -6.86 -22.88 3.71
CA LEU A 40 -5.44 -23.21 3.60
C LEU A 40 -4.63 -22.02 4.08
N LYS A 41 -3.67 -22.26 4.97
CA LYS A 41 -2.68 -21.27 5.40
C LYS A 41 -1.27 -21.82 5.23
N ARG A 42 -0.30 -20.95 5.00
CA ARG A 42 1.13 -21.23 5.05
C ARG A 42 1.73 -20.36 6.15
N GLY A 43 2.08 -20.96 7.28
CA GLY A 43 2.27 -20.18 8.51
C GLY A 43 0.98 -19.40 8.82
N ASP A 44 1.10 -18.09 9.07
CA ASP A 44 -0.05 -17.21 9.30
C ASP A 44 -0.68 -16.66 8.01
N THR A 45 -0.05 -16.93 6.86
CA THR A 45 -0.47 -16.41 5.55
C THR A 45 -1.62 -17.22 4.98
N LEU A 46 -2.76 -16.57 4.73
CA LEU A 46 -3.86 -17.20 4.02
C LEU A 46 -3.46 -17.54 2.58
N ARG A 47 -3.72 -18.79 2.15
CA ARG A 47 -3.48 -19.27 0.78
C ARG A 47 -4.75 -19.59 0.01
N GLY A 48 -5.85 -19.82 0.72
CA GLY A 48 -7.18 -19.90 0.15
C GLY A 48 -8.23 -20.07 1.24
N CYS A 49 -9.43 -19.55 1.03
CA CYS A 49 -10.58 -19.86 1.88
C CYS A 49 -11.87 -19.78 1.05
N CYS A 50 -12.34 -20.93 0.61
CA CYS A 50 -13.57 -21.06 -0.15
C CYS A 50 -14.51 -22.08 0.49
N GLY A 51 -15.79 -21.90 0.22
CA GLY A 51 -16.82 -22.75 0.79
C GLY A 51 -18.17 -22.57 0.13
N VAL A 52 -19.10 -23.39 0.59
CA VAL A 52 -20.52 -23.33 0.27
C VAL A 52 -21.30 -23.00 1.52
N GLN A 53 -22.35 -22.20 1.37
CA GLN A 53 -23.28 -21.92 2.43
C GLN A 53 -24.67 -21.71 1.82
N GLY A 54 -25.70 -22.26 2.47
CA GLY A 54 -27.08 -22.09 2.02
C GLY A 54 -27.93 -23.30 2.33
N GLN A 55 -28.60 -23.83 1.30
CA GLN A 55 -29.48 -24.99 1.45
C GLN A 55 -28.68 -26.22 1.93
N PRO A 56 -29.20 -26.99 2.91
CA PRO A 56 -28.50 -28.17 3.42
C PRO A 56 -28.19 -29.19 2.33
N MET A 57 -26.90 -29.49 2.14
CA MET A 57 -26.40 -30.40 1.11
C MET A 57 -25.53 -31.52 1.70
N PRO A 58 -25.32 -32.63 0.98
CA PRO A 58 -24.44 -33.71 1.45
C PRO A 58 -23.02 -33.23 1.72
N LEU A 59 -22.43 -33.67 2.84
CA LEU A 59 -21.08 -33.30 3.26
C LEU A 59 -20.02 -33.66 2.21
N GLY A 60 -20.11 -34.83 1.57
CA GLY A 60 -19.14 -35.25 0.55
C GLY A 60 -19.07 -34.27 -0.61
N GLN A 61 -20.23 -33.87 -1.14
CA GLN A 61 -20.35 -32.88 -2.20
C GLN A 61 -19.85 -31.50 -1.76
N ALA A 62 -20.26 -31.03 -0.57
CA ALA A 62 -19.86 -29.74 -0.03
C ALA A 62 -18.34 -29.65 0.17
N LEU A 63 -17.74 -30.70 0.72
CA LEU A 63 -16.32 -30.76 1.01
C LEU A 63 -15.48 -30.84 -0.27
N ALA A 64 -15.86 -31.69 -1.24
CA ALA A 64 -15.17 -31.79 -2.53
C ALA A 64 -15.17 -30.45 -3.28
N HIS A 65 -16.34 -29.81 -3.37
CA HIS A 65 -16.46 -28.51 -4.03
C HIS A 65 -15.66 -27.41 -3.30
N SER A 66 -15.69 -27.39 -1.97
CA SER A 66 -14.95 -26.40 -1.17
C SER A 66 -13.44 -26.61 -1.29
N ALA A 67 -12.96 -27.85 -1.26
CA ALA A 67 -11.55 -28.19 -1.42
C ALA A 67 -11.02 -27.77 -2.80
N GLN A 68 -11.73 -28.12 -3.88
CA GLN A 68 -11.33 -27.75 -5.25
C GLN A 68 -11.28 -26.23 -5.44
N ARG A 69 -12.32 -25.52 -4.96
CA ARG A 69 -12.35 -24.06 -5.06
C ARG A 69 -11.23 -23.40 -4.26
N THR A 70 -10.97 -23.90 -3.05
CA THR A 70 -9.91 -23.36 -2.20
C THR A 70 -8.52 -23.58 -2.82
N ALA A 71 -8.31 -24.71 -3.49
CA ALA A 71 -7.05 -25.03 -4.13
C ALA A 71 -6.79 -24.25 -5.43
N LYS A 72 -7.83 -23.93 -6.22
CA LYS A 72 -7.64 -23.39 -7.59
C LYS A 72 -8.42 -22.11 -7.92
N GLU A 73 -9.57 -21.93 -7.33
CA GLU A 73 -10.59 -21.00 -7.83
C GLU A 73 -10.82 -19.81 -6.90
N ASP A 74 -10.07 -19.66 -5.80
CA ASP A 74 -10.18 -18.49 -4.92
C ASP A 74 -9.69 -17.23 -5.64
N PRO A 75 -10.59 -16.32 -6.11
CA PRO A 75 -10.21 -15.26 -7.04
C PRO A 75 -9.25 -14.23 -6.44
N ARG A 76 -9.04 -14.25 -5.12
CA ARG A 76 -8.17 -13.33 -4.40
C ARG A 76 -6.72 -13.80 -4.37
N MET A 77 -6.45 -15.08 -4.66
CA MET A 77 -5.15 -15.71 -4.39
C MET A 77 -4.67 -16.52 -5.60
N ALA A 78 -3.35 -16.64 -5.74
CA ALA A 78 -2.76 -17.57 -6.71
C ALA A 78 -3.20 -19.02 -6.38
N PRO A 79 -3.48 -19.86 -7.39
CA PRO A 79 -3.71 -21.29 -7.19
C PRO A 79 -2.60 -21.93 -6.36
N ILE A 80 -2.95 -22.96 -5.60
CA ILE A 80 -1.99 -23.67 -4.75
C ILE A 80 -0.99 -24.43 -5.61
N ALA A 81 0.30 -24.14 -5.42
CA ALA A 81 1.38 -24.87 -6.07
C ALA A 81 1.59 -26.24 -5.41
N GLU A 82 2.07 -27.23 -6.16
CA GLU A 82 2.33 -28.56 -5.59
C GLU A 82 3.43 -28.52 -4.51
N ALA A 83 4.49 -27.75 -4.75
CA ALA A 83 5.62 -27.62 -3.82
C ALA A 83 5.26 -26.95 -2.49
N GLU A 84 4.15 -26.21 -2.39
CA GLU A 84 3.73 -25.64 -1.10
C GLU A 84 2.94 -26.63 -0.23
N LEU A 85 2.40 -27.73 -0.79
CA LEU A 85 1.51 -28.66 -0.06
C LEU A 85 2.06 -29.15 1.30
N PRO A 86 3.34 -29.54 1.46
CA PRO A 86 3.88 -29.99 2.76
C PRO A 86 3.96 -28.91 3.84
N TYR A 87 3.81 -27.66 3.45
CA TYR A 87 3.97 -26.50 4.32
C TYR A 87 2.63 -25.81 4.59
N LEU A 88 1.52 -26.39 4.14
CA LEU A 88 0.18 -25.86 4.38
C LEU A 88 -0.44 -26.47 5.65
N ASP A 89 -1.15 -25.62 6.37
CA ASP A 89 -2.17 -26.02 7.34
C ASP A 89 -3.54 -25.99 6.66
N LEU A 90 -4.35 -27.01 6.94
CA LEU A 90 -5.72 -27.14 6.43
C LEU A 90 -6.70 -27.09 7.59
N THR A 91 -7.73 -26.26 7.46
CA THR A 91 -8.88 -26.24 8.37
C THR A 91 -10.18 -26.42 7.61
N VAL A 92 -11.01 -27.38 8.05
CA VAL A 92 -12.40 -27.54 7.58
C VAL A 92 -13.34 -26.98 8.62
N SER A 93 -14.14 -25.97 8.27
CA SER A 93 -15.20 -25.42 9.11
C SER A 93 -16.56 -25.95 8.64
N LEU A 94 -17.21 -26.76 9.47
CA LEU A 94 -18.59 -27.18 9.24
C LEU A 94 -19.55 -26.22 9.93
N LEU A 95 -20.56 -25.75 9.20
CA LEU A 95 -21.50 -24.75 9.69
C LEU A 95 -22.87 -25.35 9.99
N GLY A 96 -23.41 -24.99 11.14
CA GLY A 96 -24.81 -25.21 11.51
C GLY A 96 -25.75 -24.23 10.80
N GLU A 97 -27.04 -24.47 10.94
CA GLU A 97 -28.07 -23.62 10.34
C GLU A 97 -28.07 -22.21 10.97
N PRO A 98 -28.07 -21.14 10.15
CA PRO A 98 -28.20 -19.78 10.66
C PRO A 98 -29.55 -19.52 11.33
N ARG A 99 -29.52 -18.88 12.50
CA ARG A 99 -30.68 -18.47 13.28
C ARG A 99 -30.64 -16.97 13.57
N PRO A 100 -31.76 -16.23 13.53
CA PRO A 100 -31.79 -14.82 13.91
C PRO A 100 -31.26 -14.60 15.34
N ILE A 101 -30.53 -13.51 15.56
CA ILE A 101 -29.97 -13.18 16.88
C ILE A 101 -31.05 -12.84 17.94
N GLY A 102 -32.27 -12.51 17.50
CA GLY A 102 -33.44 -12.30 18.36
C GLY A 102 -33.51 -10.95 19.09
N VAL A 103 -32.40 -10.21 19.17
CA VAL A 103 -32.30 -8.89 19.83
C VAL A 103 -31.90 -7.76 18.86
N LYS A 104 -32.03 -6.50 19.30
CA LYS A 104 -31.80 -5.28 18.50
C LYS A 104 -30.86 -4.31 19.21
N GLY A 105 -30.37 -3.31 18.48
CA GLY A 105 -29.48 -2.29 19.04
C GLY A 105 -28.27 -2.89 19.74
N ASP A 106 -27.79 -2.24 20.80
CA ASP A 106 -26.59 -2.65 21.55
C ASP A 106 -26.74 -4.00 22.27
N GLU A 107 -27.95 -4.49 22.54
CA GLU A 107 -28.17 -5.82 23.16
C GLU A 107 -27.59 -6.97 22.32
N ARG A 108 -27.38 -6.73 21.01
CA ARG A 108 -26.70 -7.69 20.12
C ARG A 108 -25.28 -8.00 20.57
N ILE A 109 -24.60 -7.10 21.29
CA ILE A 109 -23.24 -7.32 21.79
C ILE A 109 -23.21 -8.48 22.79
N ASP A 110 -24.14 -8.49 23.73
CA ASP A 110 -24.19 -9.48 24.81
C ASP A 110 -24.72 -10.84 24.32
N ALA A 111 -25.48 -10.85 23.22
CA ALA A 111 -25.98 -12.07 22.58
C ALA A 111 -24.91 -12.85 21.80
N VAL A 112 -23.78 -12.21 21.43
CA VAL A 112 -22.70 -12.85 20.67
C VAL A 112 -21.68 -13.48 21.61
N GLN A 113 -21.45 -14.79 21.46
CA GLN A 113 -20.41 -15.53 22.16
C GLN A 113 -19.22 -15.75 21.22
N VAL A 114 -18.16 -14.96 21.43
CA VAL A 114 -16.92 -15.04 20.65
C VAL A 114 -16.33 -16.45 20.72
N GLY A 115 -15.87 -16.97 19.58
CA GLY A 115 -15.28 -18.31 19.46
C GLY A 115 -16.30 -19.45 19.34
N LYS A 116 -17.59 -19.19 19.61
CA LYS A 116 -18.68 -20.15 19.40
C LYS A 116 -19.56 -19.78 18.22
N HIS A 117 -20.02 -18.53 18.18
CA HIS A 117 -20.94 -18.08 17.14
C HIS A 117 -20.19 -17.49 15.95
N GLY A 118 -20.59 -17.88 14.74
CA GLY A 118 -20.34 -17.12 13.52
C GLY A 118 -21.44 -16.09 13.30
N LEU A 119 -21.13 -15.03 12.55
CA LEU A 119 -22.06 -13.94 12.27
C LEU A 119 -22.39 -13.88 10.79
N ARG A 120 -23.67 -13.70 10.47
CA ARG A 120 -24.12 -13.28 9.14
C ARG A 120 -24.96 -12.01 9.27
N ILE A 121 -24.64 -10.99 8.49
CA ILE A 121 -25.42 -9.75 8.41
C ILE A 121 -25.95 -9.54 7.00
N ARG A 122 -27.19 -9.04 6.90
CA ARG A 122 -27.81 -8.59 5.66
C ARG A 122 -28.54 -7.25 5.89
N MET A 123 -28.33 -6.29 4.98
CA MET A 123 -29.06 -5.02 4.96
C MET A 123 -29.14 -4.51 3.51
N GLY A 124 -30.34 -4.49 2.93
CA GLY A 124 -30.52 -4.23 1.49
C GLY A 124 -29.78 -5.26 0.63
N HIS A 125 -28.93 -4.79 -0.28
CA HIS A 125 -28.09 -5.65 -1.14
C HIS A 125 -26.75 -6.05 -0.49
N HIS A 126 -26.45 -5.55 0.70
CA HIS A 126 -25.22 -5.84 1.42
C HIS A 126 -25.36 -7.10 2.26
N ALA A 127 -24.41 -8.02 2.13
CA ALA A 127 -24.34 -9.23 2.92
C ALA A 127 -22.89 -9.56 3.30
N GLY A 128 -22.68 -9.97 4.55
CA GLY A 128 -21.36 -10.34 5.05
C GLY A 128 -21.48 -11.52 6.02
N LEU A 129 -20.44 -12.35 6.04
CA LEU A 129 -20.33 -13.47 6.98
C LEU A 129 -18.93 -13.59 7.53
N LEU A 130 -18.81 -13.82 8.85
CA LEU A 130 -17.56 -14.20 9.49
C LEU A 130 -17.72 -15.51 10.27
N LEU A 131 -16.71 -16.37 10.17
CA LEU A 131 -16.67 -17.66 10.85
C LEU A 131 -16.41 -17.47 12.36
N PRO A 132 -16.83 -18.43 13.22
CA PRO A 132 -16.62 -18.35 14.67
C PRO A 132 -15.16 -18.13 15.09
N SER A 133 -14.22 -18.73 14.35
CA SER A 133 -12.78 -18.66 14.62
C SER A 133 -12.17 -17.27 14.46
N VAL A 134 -12.72 -16.43 13.57
CA VAL A 134 -12.11 -15.14 13.18
C VAL A 134 -11.97 -14.20 14.36
N ALA A 135 -13.01 -14.06 15.17
CA ALA A 135 -12.99 -13.17 16.33
C ALA A 135 -12.00 -13.64 17.39
N ARG A 136 -11.90 -14.97 17.59
CA ARG A 136 -10.95 -15.58 18.52
C ARG A 136 -9.50 -15.36 18.07
N GLU A 137 -9.21 -15.63 16.80
CA GLU A 137 -7.87 -15.45 16.22
C GLU A 137 -7.38 -14.00 16.31
N ARG A 138 -8.30 -13.03 16.20
CA ARG A 138 -7.97 -11.60 16.27
C ARG A 138 -8.09 -10.97 17.65
N GLY A 139 -8.44 -11.75 18.68
CA GLY A 139 -8.68 -11.22 20.03
C GLY A 139 -9.81 -10.19 20.09
N TRP A 140 -10.79 -10.27 19.18
CA TRP A 140 -11.87 -9.29 19.09
C TRP A 140 -12.96 -9.52 20.13
N THR A 141 -13.48 -8.41 20.66
CA THR A 141 -14.73 -8.37 21.44
C THR A 141 -15.95 -8.61 20.54
N SER A 142 -17.09 -8.93 21.14
CA SER A 142 -18.37 -9.09 20.42
C SER A 142 -18.75 -7.85 19.60
N ARG A 143 -18.50 -6.65 20.13
CA ARG A 143 -18.71 -5.38 19.42
C ARG A 143 -17.81 -5.26 18.18
N GLN A 144 -16.51 -5.46 18.35
CA GLN A 144 -15.56 -5.43 17.23
C GLN A 144 -15.91 -6.47 16.16
N PHE A 145 -16.41 -7.64 16.57
CA PHE A 145 -16.85 -8.68 15.64
C PHE A 145 -18.09 -8.29 14.84
N LEU A 146 -19.07 -7.67 15.48
CA LEU A 146 -20.25 -7.09 14.81
C LEU A 146 -19.87 -5.97 13.84
N ASP A 147 -18.95 -5.08 14.23
CA ASP A 147 -18.44 -4.03 13.33
C ASP A 147 -17.64 -4.62 12.16
N ALA A 148 -16.87 -5.69 12.41
CA ALA A 148 -16.11 -6.36 11.36
C ALA A 148 -17.00 -7.06 10.33
N VAL A 149 -18.11 -7.68 10.75
CA VAL A 149 -19.04 -8.31 9.79
C VAL A 149 -19.78 -7.25 8.97
N CYS A 150 -20.06 -6.07 9.53
CA CYS A 150 -20.55 -4.92 8.77
C CYS A 150 -19.54 -4.49 7.69
N ARG A 151 -18.28 -4.27 8.06
CA ARG A 151 -17.22 -3.90 7.10
C ARG A 151 -17.11 -4.94 5.98
N LYS A 152 -17.16 -6.22 6.32
CA LYS A 152 -17.13 -7.30 5.33
C LYS A 152 -18.34 -7.30 4.39
N ALA A 153 -19.49 -6.82 4.84
CA ALA A 153 -20.68 -6.62 4.01
C ALA A 153 -20.61 -5.34 3.16
N GLY A 154 -19.57 -4.50 3.32
CA GLY A 154 -19.51 -3.16 2.72
C GLY A 154 -20.39 -2.14 3.44
N LEU A 155 -20.71 -2.38 4.72
CA LEU A 155 -21.51 -1.50 5.56
C LEU A 155 -20.61 -0.74 6.55
N PRO A 156 -20.98 0.50 6.95
CA PRO A 156 -20.24 1.22 7.98
C PRO A 156 -20.29 0.48 9.33
N PRO A 157 -19.24 0.60 10.17
CA PRO A 157 -19.28 0.13 11.55
C PRO A 157 -20.54 0.64 12.28
N GLY A 158 -21.10 -0.18 13.15
CA GLY A 158 -22.33 0.13 13.87
C GLY A 158 -23.63 -0.07 13.08
N ALA A 159 -23.58 -0.37 11.77
CA ALA A 159 -24.80 -0.63 10.98
C ALA A 159 -25.65 -1.78 11.54
N TRP A 160 -25.03 -2.72 12.26
CA TRP A 160 -25.71 -3.78 12.99
C TRP A 160 -26.63 -3.28 14.12
N ARG A 161 -26.63 -1.99 14.49
CA ARG A 161 -27.63 -1.43 15.42
C ARG A 161 -28.97 -1.16 14.75
N SER A 162 -28.95 -0.94 13.44
CA SER A 162 -30.15 -0.60 12.67
C SER A 162 -31.17 -1.73 12.72
N ASP A 163 -32.44 -1.35 12.84
CA ASP A 163 -33.58 -2.25 12.72
C ASP A 163 -33.73 -2.85 11.31
N GLN A 164 -33.12 -2.22 10.31
CA GLN A 164 -33.07 -2.73 8.94
C GLN A 164 -32.01 -3.83 8.75
N ALA A 165 -31.07 -3.98 9.69
CA ALA A 165 -30.05 -5.00 9.64
C ALA A 165 -30.56 -6.32 10.22
N THR A 166 -30.58 -7.36 9.39
CA THR A 166 -30.81 -8.75 9.82
C THR A 166 -29.48 -9.35 10.23
N VAL A 167 -29.34 -9.70 11.51
CA VAL A 167 -28.14 -10.37 12.06
C VAL A 167 -28.52 -11.77 12.50
N GLU A 168 -27.79 -12.76 12.02
CA GLU A 168 -27.98 -14.17 12.31
C GLU A 168 -26.70 -14.76 12.93
N LEU A 169 -26.90 -15.69 13.85
CA LEU A 169 -25.86 -16.51 14.46
C LEU A 169 -25.88 -17.90 13.82
N PHE A 170 -24.73 -18.54 13.70
CA PHE A 170 -24.64 -19.97 13.44
C PHE A 170 -23.52 -20.58 14.28
N ASP A 171 -23.68 -21.84 14.66
CA ASP A 171 -22.61 -22.59 15.31
C ASP A 171 -21.67 -23.16 14.25
N GLY A 172 -20.40 -23.36 14.60
CA GLY A 172 -19.43 -23.99 13.71
C GLY A 172 -18.46 -24.89 14.46
N ILE A 173 -17.99 -25.94 13.79
CA ILE A 173 -16.97 -26.85 14.29
C ILE A 173 -15.82 -26.87 13.29
N ASP A 174 -14.61 -26.65 13.79
CA ASP A 174 -13.39 -26.62 12.99
C ASP A 174 -12.58 -27.92 13.16
N PHE A 175 -12.11 -28.46 12.05
CA PHE A 175 -11.17 -29.58 12.00
C PHE A 175 -9.88 -29.09 11.34
N GLY A 176 -8.91 -28.69 12.16
CA GLY A 176 -7.65 -28.07 11.71
C GLY A 176 -6.41 -28.90 12.02
N GLY A 177 -5.36 -28.71 11.20
CA GLY A 177 -4.02 -29.25 11.42
C GLY A 177 -3.17 -29.21 10.15
N PRO A 178 -1.90 -29.65 10.21
CA PRO A 178 -1.03 -29.75 9.04
C PRO A 178 -1.71 -30.55 7.92
N LEU A 179 -1.59 -30.08 6.67
CA LEU A 179 -2.15 -30.78 5.52
C LEU A 179 -1.48 -32.15 5.39
N ALA A 180 -2.28 -33.21 5.43
CA ALA A 180 -1.78 -34.57 5.30
C ALA A 180 -1.42 -34.86 3.84
N VAL A 181 -0.14 -34.81 3.51
CA VAL A 181 0.41 -35.19 2.19
C VAL A 181 1.19 -36.50 2.27
N ASP A 182 1.13 -37.27 1.18
CA ASP A 182 2.05 -38.39 0.96
C ASP A 182 3.42 -37.83 0.55
N THR A 183 4.39 -37.89 1.46
CA THR A 183 5.73 -37.30 1.32
C THR A 183 6.67 -38.11 0.43
N ALA A 184 6.24 -39.26 -0.08
CA ALA A 184 7.09 -40.17 -0.86
C ALA A 184 7.28 -39.78 -2.34
N LEU A 185 6.58 -38.75 -2.83
CA LEU A 185 6.69 -38.29 -4.21
C LEU A 185 7.67 -37.11 -4.31
N ASP A 186 8.72 -37.27 -5.12
CA ASP A 186 9.67 -36.21 -5.46
C ASP A 186 8.91 -35.02 -6.05
N GLN A 187 8.84 -33.91 -5.30
CA GLN A 187 8.11 -32.70 -5.69
C GLN A 187 8.94 -31.85 -6.65
N GLN A 188 9.38 -32.42 -7.76
CA GLN A 188 10.15 -31.68 -8.75
C GLN A 188 9.25 -30.70 -9.49
N GLU A 189 9.54 -29.41 -9.35
CA GLU A 189 8.89 -28.35 -10.10
C GLU A 189 9.41 -28.34 -11.54
N ALA A 190 8.60 -28.83 -12.46
CA ALA A 190 8.96 -28.90 -13.87
C ALA A 190 9.15 -27.50 -14.48
N SER A 191 10.15 -27.36 -15.36
CA SER A 191 10.28 -26.22 -16.27
C SER A 191 9.04 -26.12 -17.15
N VAL A 192 8.51 -24.90 -17.29
CA VAL A 192 7.51 -24.60 -18.32
C VAL A 192 8.17 -24.31 -19.67
N VAL A 193 9.43 -23.85 -19.64
CA VAL A 193 10.26 -23.58 -20.81
C VAL A 193 11.67 -24.11 -20.54
N ASP A 194 12.23 -24.89 -21.45
CA ASP A 194 13.57 -25.48 -21.29
C ASP A 194 14.71 -24.55 -21.77
N GLU A 195 15.96 -24.96 -21.60
CA GLU A 195 17.13 -24.16 -22.01
C GLU A 195 17.21 -23.96 -23.54
N THR A 196 16.68 -24.89 -24.32
CA THR A 196 16.65 -24.81 -25.78
C THR A 196 15.64 -23.75 -26.23
N ASP A 197 14.44 -23.78 -25.65
CA ASP A 197 13.40 -22.80 -25.90
C ASP A 197 13.84 -21.38 -25.46
N LEU A 198 14.44 -21.25 -24.28
CA LEU A 198 14.99 -19.98 -23.80
C LEU A 198 16.04 -19.41 -24.76
N SER A 199 16.92 -20.27 -25.28
CA SER A 199 17.95 -19.87 -26.25
C SER A 199 17.32 -19.40 -27.57
N GLN A 200 16.26 -20.06 -28.04
CA GLN A 200 15.51 -19.65 -29.23
C GLN A 200 14.78 -18.32 -29.02
N LEU A 201 14.15 -18.11 -27.85
CA LEU A 201 13.50 -16.84 -27.51
C LEU A 201 14.51 -15.69 -27.49
N VAL A 202 15.69 -15.88 -26.90
CA VAL A 202 16.75 -14.86 -26.89
C VAL A 202 17.21 -14.52 -28.32
N GLN A 203 17.39 -15.51 -29.18
CA GLN A 203 17.76 -15.28 -30.59
C GLN A 203 16.64 -14.55 -31.36
N TRP A 204 15.40 -14.94 -31.15
CA TRP A 204 14.23 -14.32 -31.76
C TRP A 204 14.07 -12.85 -31.34
N ILE A 205 14.28 -12.53 -30.06
CA ILE A 205 14.28 -11.15 -29.55
C ILE A 205 15.40 -10.35 -30.19
N ARG A 206 16.63 -10.86 -30.25
CA ARG A 206 17.76 -10.18 -30.91
C ARG A 206 17.45 -9.85 -32.37
N TYR A 207 16.93 -10.82 -33.11
CA TYR A 207 16.50 -10.61 -34.50
C TYR A 207 15.46 -9.49 -34.61
N ASN A 208 14.45 -9.48 -33.74
CA ASN A 208 13.39 -8.48 -33.77
C ASN A 208 13.87 -7.08 -33.36
N LEU A 209 14.80 -6.97 -32.40
CA LEU A 209 15.41 -5.69 -32.04
C LEU A 209 16.13 -5.07 -33.24
N ASP A 210 16.96 -5.87 -33.94
CA ASP A 210 17.65 -5.44 -35.15
C ASP A 210 16.68 -5.08 -36.28
N ALA A 211 15.68 -5.92 -36.52
CA ALA A 211 14.68 -5.69 -37.56
C ALA A 211 13.90 -4.38 -37.33
N ILE A 212 13.45 -4.13 -36.10
CA ILE A 212 12.70 -2.91 -35.76
C ILE A 212 13.57 -1.66 -35.89
N GLN A 213 14.83 -1.72 -35.46
CA GLN A 213 15.76 -0.59 -35.56
C GLN A 213 16.13 -0.25 -37.00
N THR A 214 16.27 -1.26 -37.85
CA THR A 214 16.62 -1.10 -39.28
C THR A 214 15.41 -0.84 -40.17
N GLY A 215 14.20 -0.90 -39.62
CA GLY A 215 12.95 -0.78 -40.38
C GLY A 215 12.57 -2.02 -41.19
N ALA A 216 13.22 -3.15 -40.96
CA ALA A 216 12.83 -4.45 -41.51
C ALA A 216 11.55 -4.98 -40.83
N THR A 217 10.93 -6.00 -41.45
CA THR A 217 9.73 -6.63 -40.88
C THR A 217 10.12 -7.59 -39.76
N PRO A 218 9.64 -7.37 -38.51
CA PRO A 218 9.92 -8.29 -37.41
C PRO A 218 9.13 -9.60 -37.55
N SER A 219 9.61 -10.65 -36.89
CA SER A 219 8.90 -11.93 -36.75
C SER A 219 8.01 -11.89 -35.53
N TYR A 220 6.71 -12.12 -35.72
CA TYR A 220 5.73 -12.12 -34.63
C TYR A 220 5.82 -13.32 -33.69
N TYR A 221 6.48 -14.41 -34.12
CA TYR A 221 6.61 -15.65 -33.34
C TYR A 221 8.03 -16.22 -33.44
N ALA A 222 8.48 -16.84 -32.36
CA ALA A 222 9.66 -17.69 -32.31
C ALA A 222 9.30 -19.06 -32.86
N MET A 223 9.84 -19.40 -34.03
CA MET A 223 9.61 -20.70 -34.65
C MET A 223 10.19 -21.81 -33.76
N ASN A 224 9.40 -22.87 -33.51
CA ASN A 224 9.72 -24.04 -32.67
C ASN A 224 9.66 -23.84 -31.15
N VAL A 225 9.26 -22.66 -30.67
CA VAL A 225 8.89 -22.47 -29.27
C VAL A 225 7.36 -22.53 -29.16
N VAL A 226 6.83 -23.33 -28.24
CA VAL A 226 5.38 -23.38 -27.98
C VAL A 226 4.97 -22.11 -27.23
N ASP A 227 3.92 -21.42 -27.71
CA ASP A 227 3.35 -20.30 -26.96
C ASP A 227 2.43 -20.84 -25.85
N ILE A 228 2.81 -20.56 -24.60
CA ILE A 228 2.12 -21.03 -23.39
C ILE A 228 1.64 -19.85 -22.56
N GLU A 229 0.65 -20.09 -21.70
CA GLU A 229 0.26 -19.12 -20.68
C GLU A 229 1.23 -19.13 -19.51
N VAL A 230 1.72 -17.94 -19.14
CA VAL A 230 2.70 -17.75 -18.05
C VAL A 230 2.22 -16.69 -17.08
N LEU A 231 2.71 -16.74 -15.85
CA LEU A 231 2.38 -15.72 -14.83
C LEU A 231 3.16 -14.43 -15.05
N GLY A 232 4.34 -14.50 -15.66
CA GLY A 232 5.09 -13.30 -15.97
C GLY A 232 6.28 -13.53 -16.88
N VAL A 233 6.83 -12.42 -17.36
CA VAL A 233 8.03 -12.40 -18.18
C VAL A 233 8.93 -11.24 -17.75
N VAL A 234 10.23 -11.48 -17.81
CA VAL A 234 11.26 -10.45 -17.67
C VAL A 234 12.08 -10.40 -18.95
N LEU A 235 12.26 -9.20 -19.49
CA LEU A 235 13.24 -8.91 -20.53
C LEU A 235 14.27 -7.93 -19.97
N GLN A 236 15.54 -8.28 -20.06
CA GLN A 236 16.64 -7.36 -19.78
C GLN A 236 17.53 -7.22 -21.00
N ILE A 237 17.93 -5.99 -21.28
CA ILE A 237 18.89 -5.68 -22.34
C ILE A 237 20.00 -4.84 -21.72
N LYS A 238 21.22 -5.37 -21.76
CA LYS A 238 22.41 -4.63 -21.32
C LYS A 238 23.20 -4.17 -22.55
N CYS A 239 23.32 -2.85 -22.69
CA CYS A 239 24.20 -2.22 -23.67
C CYS A 239 25.64 -2.20 -23.14
N HIS A 240 26.65 -2.41 -24.00
CA HIS A 240 28.06 -2.53 -23.58
C HIS A 240 28.59 -1.30 -22.82
N ASN A 241 28.06 -0.12 -23.13
CA ASN A 241 28.49 1.16 -22.53
C ASN A 241 27.73 1.51 -21.23
N GLU A 242 26.83 0.65 -20.76
CA GLU A 242 26.02 0.89 -19.57
C GLU A 242 26.32 -0.10 -18.44
N ASN A 243 26.32 0.41 -17.21
CA ASN A 243 26.57 -0.40 -16.03
C ASN A 243 25.36 -1.28 -15.67
N LEU A 244 24.14 -0.80 -15.93
CA LEU A 244 22.88 -1.46 -15.55
C LEU A 244 22.07 -1.84 -16.80
N PRO A 245 21.36 -2.98 -16.79
CA PRO A 245 20.46 -3.35 -17.86
C PRO A 245 19.17 -2.53 -17.85
N HIS A 246 18.65 -2.22 -19.04
CA HIS A 246 17.26 -1.81 -19.21
C HIS A 246 16.36 -3.02 -18.98
N SER A 247 15.32 -2.86 -18.17
CA SER A 247 14.50 -3.98 -17.71
C SER A 247 13.02 -3.72 -17.91
N TRP A 248 12.31 -4.75 -18.37
CA TRP A 248 10.86 -4.80 -18.47
C TRP A 248 10.37 -6.04 -17.72
N LEU A 249 9.33 -5.87 -16.92
CA LEU A 249 8.70 -6.94 -16.16
C LEU A 249 7.19 -6.79 -16.25
N GLN A 250 6.49 -7.89 -16.53
CA GLN A 250 5.07 -8.01 -16.29
C GLN A 250 4.84 -9.29 -15.51
N LEU A 251 4.04 -9.17 -14.44
CA LEU A 251 3.73 -10.28 -13.55
C LEU A 251 2.28 -10.17 -13.08
N VAL A 252 1.56 -11.28 -13.18
CA VAL A 252 0.23 -11.49 -12.63
C VAL A 252 0.26 -12.77 -11.79
N PHE A 253 -0.61 -12.85 -10.78
CA PHE A 253 -0.69 -14.01 -9.90
C PHE A 253 -1.90 -14.91 -10.21
N ARG A 254 -2.75 -14.47 -11.14
CA ARG A 254 -3.90 -15.19 -11.70
C ARG A 254 -4.07 -14.78 -13.15
N ASP A 255 -4.73 -15.62 -13.93
CA ASP A 255 -5.12 -15.38 -15.33
C ASP A 255 -3.88 -15.02 -16.18
N GLY A 256 -3.12 -16.05 -16.54
CA GLY A 256 -1.83 -15.91 -17.22
C GLY A 256 -1.88 -15.14 -18.53
N MET A 257 -0.70 -14.81 -19.06
CA MET A 257 -0.55 -14.11 -20.33
C MET A 257 0.17 -14.99 -21.37
N PRO A 258 -0.12 -14.83 -22.68
CA PRO A 258 0.64 -15.52 -23.71
C PRO A 258 2.10 -15.06 -23.73
N LEU A 259 3.03 -16.00 -23.60
CA LEU A 259 4.47 -15.77 -23.49
C LEU A 259 5.04 -14.95 -24.64
N GLN A 260 4.87 -15.41 -25.88
CA GLN A 260 5.50 -14.80 -27.05
C GLN A 260 4.90 -13.45 -27.37
N SER A 261 3.57 -13.31 -27.28
CA SER A 261 2.89 -12.03 -27.50
C SER A 261 3.42 -10.94 -26.56
N LYS A 262 3.63 -11.28 -25.28
CA LYS A 262 4.16 -10.32 -24.31
C LYS A 262 5.64 -10.00 -24.53
N LEU A 263 6.46 -11.00 -24.82
CA LEU A 263 7.87 -10.78 -25.15
C LEU A 263 8.03 -9.92 -26.42
N PHE A 264 7.15 -10.09 -27.41
CA PHE A 264 7.14 -9.24 -28.61
C PHE A 264 6.84 -7.79 -28.28
N GLU A 265 5.82 -7.51 -27.46
CA GLU A 265 5.48 -6.15 -26.99
C GLU A 265 6.66 -5.49 -26.25
N PHE A 266 7.31 -6.24 -25.35
CA PHE A 266 8.51 -5.77 -24.66
C PHE A 266 9.64 -5.48 -25.63
N THR A 267 9.85 -6.33 -26.63
CA THR A 267 10.84 -6.15 -27.68
C THR A 267 10.59 -4.87 -28.49
N GLN A 268 9.33 -4.60 -28.84
CA GLN A 268 8.95 -3.36 -29.54
C GLN A 268 9.20 -2.11 -28.68
N THR A 269 8.89 -2.19 -27.39
CA THR A 269 9.12 -1.09 -26.45
C THR A 269 10.60 -0.84 -26.27
N ALA A 270 11.39 -1.90 -26.09
CA ALA A 270 12.83 -1.85 -25.96
C ALA A 270 13.51 -1.26 -27.19
N ALA A 271 13.14 -1.69 -28.40
CA ALA A 271 13.71 -1.16 -29.64
C ALA A 271 13.50 0.36 -29.76
N LYS A 272 12.33 0.88 -29.31
CA LYS A 272 12.03 2.31 -29.29
C LYS A 272 12.81 3.06 -28.22
N SER A 273 12.87 2.55 -26.99
CA SER A 273 13.56 3.22 -25.87
C SER A 273 15.08 3.24 -26.05
N LEU A 274 15.62 2.23 -26.73
CA LEU A 274 17.06 2.09 -27.01
C LEU A 274 17.45 2.68 -28.37
N ALA A 275 16.54 3.39 -29.05
CA ALA A 275 16.85 4.09 -30.29
C ALA A 275 17.95 5.14 -30.04
N GLY A 276 19.16 4.90 -30.56
CA GLY A 276 20.33 5.76 -30.38
C GLY A 276 21.49 5.14 -29.60
N TYR A 277 21.31 3.97 -28.99
CA TYR A 277 22.36 3.27 -28.20
C TYR A 277 23.30 2.38 -29.02
N GLY A 278 23.31 2.53 -30.36
CA GLY A 278 24.12 1.73 -31.28
C GLY A 278 23.37 0.53 -31.90
N PRO A 279 24.04 -0.25 -32.78
CA PRO A 279 23.42 -1.40 -33.46
C PRO A 279 23.13 -2.56 -32.49
N ALA A 280 21.99 -3.24 -32.68
CA ALA A 280 21.50 -4.32 -31.80
C ALA A 280 22.41 -5.56 -31.71
N GLY A 281 23.37 -5.72 -32.63
CA GLY A 281 24.22 -6.92 -32.73
C GLY A 281 25.08 -7.24 -31.50
N ASP A 282 25.36 -6.25 -30.65
CA ASP A 282 26.23 -6.39 -29.46
C ASP A 282 25.46 -6.39 -28.12
N TRP A 283 24.13 -6.52 -28.15
CA TRP A 283 23.32 -6.45 -26.94
C TRP A 283 23.25 -7.79 -26.19
N ASP A 284 23.52 -7.73 -24.89
CA ASP A 284 23.29 -8.85 -23.97
C ASP A 284 21.81 -8.89 -23.60
N VAL A 285 21.09 -9.84 -24.21
CA VAL A 285 19.65 -10.05 -24.05
C VAL A 285 19.43 -11.20 -23.08
N ARG A 286 18.67 -10.94 -22.02
CA ARG A 286 18.34 -11.91 -20.98
C ARG A 286 16.83 -12.01 -20.82
N VAL A 287 16.34 -13.24 -20.67
CA VAL A 287 14.92 -13.52 -20.54
C VAL A 287 14.68 -14.40 -19.32
N ALA A 288 13.63 -14.11 -18.57
CA ALA A 288 13.08 -15.03 -17.57
C ALA A 288 11.58 -15.22 -17.80
N VAL A 289 11.14 -16.47 -17.73
CA VAL A 289 9.74 -16.88 -17.83
C VAL A 289 9.28 -17.34 -16.45
N LEU A 290 8.19 -16.74 -15.96
CA LEU A 290 7.72 -16.90 -14.59
C LEU A 290 6.43 -17.71 -14.57
N SER A 291 6.38 -18.75 -13.73
CA SER A 291 5.20 -19.60 -13.55
C SER A 291 5.01 -19.99 -12.09
N SER A 292 3.86 -20.60 -11.74
CA SER A 292 3.58 -21.17 -10.41
C SER A 292 3.99 -20.32 -9.20
N ALA A 293 3.09 -19.45 -8.73
CA ALA A 293 3.36 -18.56 -7.62
C ALA A 293 2.98 -19.16 -6.25
N ILE A 294 3.80 -18.91 -5.23
CA ILE A 294 3.52 -19.20 -3.81
C ILE A 294 3.55 -17.88 -3.04
N HIS A 295 2.56 -17.62 -2.19
CA HIS A 295 2.55 -16.46 -1.29
C HIS A 295 3.13 -16.87 0.07
N HIS A 296 4.19 -16.20 0.51
CA HIS A 296 4.93 -16.54 1.73
C HIS A 296 4.53 -15.68 2.94
N GLY A 297 3.79 -14.59 2.74
CA GLY A 297 3.39 -13.66 3.79
C GLY A 297 4.00 -12.29 3.61
N LEU A 298 4.25 -11.59 4.72
CA LEU A 298 4.90 -10.29 4.70
C LEU A 298 6.41 -10.48 4.91
N ASP A 299 7.21 -9.49 4.53
CA ASP A 299 8.66 -9.52 4.67
C ASP A 299 9.15 -9.77 6.10
N SER A 300 8.35 -9.36 7.09
CA SER A 300 8.66 -9.55 8.52
C SER A 300 8.47 -10.98 9.02
N ASP A 301 7.62 -11.77 8.37
CA ASP A 301 7.17 -13.09 8.86
C ASP A 301 7.06 -14.15 7.73
N ALA A 302 7.74 -13.91 6.61
CA ALA A 302 7.67 -14.76 5.43
C ALA A 302 8.10 -16.21 5.73
N ASP A 303 7.22 -17.18 5.47
CA ASP A 303 7.53 -18.60 5.59
C ASP A 303 8.18 -19.12 4.30
N LEU A 304 9.51 -19.15 4.22
CA LEU A 304 10.28 -19.59 3.05
C LEU A 304 10.67 -21.08 3.05
N ARG A 305 10.13 -21.91 3.97
CA ARG A 305 10.51 -23.33 4.09
C ARG A 305 10.27 -24.11 2.78
N GLY A 306 11.26 -24.88 2.35
CA GLY A 306 11.13 -25.72 1.16
C GLY A 306 11.18 -25.02 -0.19
N MET A 307 11.52 -23.73 -0.23
CA MET A 307 11.71 -23.02 -1.49
C MET A 307 12.98 -23.51 -2.19
N ASP A 308 12.86 -24.00 -3.42
CA ASP A 308 13.99 -24.34 -4.28
C ASP A 308 14.54 -23.08 -4.98
N CYS A 309 15.62 -22.52 -4.45
CA CYS A 309 16.25 -21.30 -4.99
C CYS A 309 16.90 -21.51 -6.36
N GLN A 310 17.14 -22.75 -6.79
CA GLN A 310 17.65 -23.02 -8.14
C GLN A 310 16.55 -22.85 -9.19
N ARG A 311 15.29 -23.04 -8.78
CA ARG A 311 14.12 -23.07 -9.65
C ARG A 311 13.18 -21.89 -9.45
N ARG A 312 13.23 -21.22 -8.29
CA ARG A 312 12.32 -20.12 -7.93
C ARG A 312 13.04 -18.80 -7.71
N ALA A 313 12.43 -17.74 -8.21
CA ALA A 313 12.77 -16.35 -7.87
C ALA A 313 11.89 -15.88 -6.70
N ILE A 314 12.42 -14.96 -5.89
CA ILE A 314 11.61 -14.21 -4.94
C ILE A 314 11.07 -12.95 -5.62
N VAL A 315 9.79 -12.67 -5.38
CA VAL A 315 9.13 -11.42 -5.74
C VAL A 315 8.63 -10.76 -4.48
N VAL A 316 9.02 -9.51 -4.28
CA VAL A 316 8.47 -8.65 -3.21
C VAL A 316 7.62 -7.55 -3.83
N ARG A 317 6.49 -7.22 -3.21
CA ARG A 317 5.60 -6.18 -3.74
C ARG A 317 4.86 -5.42 -2.64
N ASP A 318 4.59 -4.16 -2.94
CA ASP A 318 3.59 -3.35 -2.24
C ASP A 318 2.56 -2.81 -3.28
N ALA A 319 1.76 -1.82 -2.90
CA ALA A 319 0.76 -1.23 -3.79
C ALA A 319 1.33 -0.50 -5.03
N LYS A 320 2.62 -0.11 -5.02
CA LYS A 320 3.27 0.72 -6.04
C LYS A 320 4.54 0.11 -6.62
N ARG A 321 5.14 -0.84 -5.92
CA ARG A 321 6.47 -1.39 -6.21
C ARG A 321 6.41 -2.89 -6.35
N VAL A 322 7.21 -3.40 -7.27
CA VAL A 322 7.49 -4.82 -7.43
C VAL A 322 8.99 -4.97 -7.66
N ALA A 323 9.62 -5.90 -6.96
CA ALA A 323 10.99 -6.30 -7.24
C ALA A 323 11.08 -7.82 -7.27
N LEU A 324 11.95 -8.32 -8.14
CA LEU A 324 12.22 -9.73 -8.31
C LEU A 324 13.74 -9.95 -8.21
N ALA A 325 14.14 -10.97 -7.46
CA ALA A 325 15.51 -11.46 -7.39
C ALA A 325 15.54 -12.97 -7.64
N TYR A 326 16.47 -13.39 -8.50
CA TYR A 326 16.76 -14.77 -8.83
C TYR A 326 18.27 -14.94 -8.84
N ASP A 327 18.78 -15.94 -8.14
CA ASP A 327 20.19 -16.34 -8.13
C ASP A 327 20.25 -17.81 -7.69
N ARG A 328 20.69 -18.69 -8.61
CA ARG A 328 20.78 -20.13 -8.38
C ARG A 328 21.76 -20.51 -7.26
N ARG A 329 22.62 -19.59 -6.84
CA ARG A 329 23.66 -19.80 -5.82
C ARG A 329 23.27 -19.26 -4.45
N ALA A 330 22.22 -18.43 -4.38
CA ALA A 330 21.76 -17.84 -3.14
C ALA A 330 20.79 -18.76 -2.39
N ASP A 331 20.76 -18.64 -1.07
CA ASP A 331 19.68 -19.20 -0.26
C ASP A 331 18.44 -18.29 -0.26
N SER A 332 17.34 -18.78 0.32
CA SER A 332 16.05 -18.10 0.28
C SER A 332 16.06 -16.76 1.02
N GLN A 333 16.84 -16.63 2.10
CA GLN A 333 16.93 -15.39 2.87
C GLN A 333 17.76 -14.35 2.12
N GLN A 334 18.87 -14.76 1.52
CA GLN A 334 19.70 -13.92 0.68
C GLN A 334 18.91 -13.35 -0.51
N LEU A 335 18.10 -14.18 -1.18
CA LEU A 335 17.23 -13.73 -2.26
C LEU A 335 16.20 -12.70 -1.80
N LEU A 336 15.61 -12.90 -0.62
CA LEU A 336 14.64 -11.95 -0.06
C LEU A 336 15.30 -10.59 0.19
N GLU A 337 16.47 -10.58 0.82
CA GLU A 337 17.24 -9.36 1.06
C GLU A 337 17.72 -8.69 -0.24
N GLN A 338 18.08 -9.47 -1.27
CA GLN A 338 18.41 -8.94 -2.59
C GLN A 338 17.20 -8.25 -3.24
N ALA A 339 16.00 -8.84 -3.15
CA ALA A 339 14.77 -8.28 -3.71
C ALA A 339 14.33 -7.01 -2.96
N LEU A 340 14.35 -7.04 -1.62
CA LEU A 340 13.99 -5.91 -0.77
C LEU A 340 14.91 -4.70 -0.95
N ARG A 341 16.19 -4.90 -1.32
CA ARG A 341 17.14 -3.81 -1.57
C ARG A 341 16.95 -3.07 -2.90
N GLN A 342 16.15 -3.62 -3.84
CA GLN A 342 15.98 -3.01 -5.16
C GLN A 342 15.17 -1.71 -5.13
N GLN A 343 14.31 -1.55 -4.11
CA GLN A 343 13.42 -0.40 -3.94
C GLN A 343 13.25 -0.12 -2.44
N PRO A 344 12.83 1.08 -2.03
CA PRO A 344 12.55 1.39 -0.63
C PRO A 344 11.20 0.77 -0.19
N PHE A 345 11.17 -0.56 -0.09
CA PHE A 345 10.04 -1.30 0.48
C PHE A 345 9.92 -1.03 1.98
N ARG A 346 8.70 -1.06 2.49
CA ARG A 346 8.45 -0.86 3.92
C ARG A 346 8.34 -2.18 4.62
N SER A 347 9.06 -2.28 5.74
CA SER A 347 9.04 -3.51 6.50
C SER A 347 7.69 -3.75 7.16
N GLY A 348 7.28 -5.02 7.20
CA GLY A 348 6.01 -5.48 7.76
C GLY A 348 4.78 -5.14 6.93
N ASN A 349 4.96 -4.63 5.71
CA ASN A 349 3.88 -4.28 4.78
C ASN A 349 4.17 -4.74 3.34
N THR A 350 5.28 -5.45 3.12
CA THR A 350 5.68 -5.89 1.80
C THR A 350 5.35 -7.36 1.64
N GLU A 351 4.48 -7.69 0.69
CA GLU A 351 4.11 -9.08 0.41
C GLU A 351 5.27 -9.80 -0.28
N VAL A 352 5.55 -11.03 0.16
CA VAL A 352 6.61 -11.90 -0.35
C VAL A 352 5.99 -13.07 -1.09
N TYR A 353 6.34 -13.21 -2.36
CA TYR A 353 5.97 -14.33 -3.21
C TYR A 353 7.23 -15.04 -3.70
N SER A 354 7.11 -16.30 -4.08
CA SER A 354 8.08 -16.94 -4.96
C SER A 354 7.38 -17.42 -6.22
N VAL A 355 8.10 -17.44 -7.33
CA VAL A 355 7.63 -17.91 -8.63
C VAL A 355 8.69 -18.82 -9.24
N VAL A 356 8.27 -19.91 -9.90
CA VAL A 356 9.19 -20.68 -10.74
C VAL A 356 9.75 -19.76 -11.82
N CYS A 357 11.05 -19.82 -12.04
CA CYS A 357 11.81 -18.91 -12.88
C CYS A 357 12.69 -19.72 -13.85
N ASP A 358 12.21 -19.90 -15.07
CA ASP A 358 13.00 -20.44 -16.18
C ASP A 358 13.73 -19.26 -16.86
N ALA A 359 15.02 -19.10 -16.57
CA ALA A 359 15.81 -17.95 -17.03
C ALA A 359 17.02 -18.34 -17.89
N SER A 360 17.33 -17.50 -18.88
CA SER A 360 18.49 -17.65 -19.76
C SER A 360 19.84 -17.37 -19.07
N VAL A 361 19.81 -16.98 -17.79
CA VAL A 361 20.97 -16.64 -16.95
C VAL A 361 20.79 -17.23 -15.55
N GLY A 362 21.89 -17.44 -14.83
CA GLY A 362 21.86 -17.98 -13.46
C GLY A 362 21.55 -16.96 -12.37
N GLU A 363 21.51 -15.67 -12.69
CA GLU A 363 21.20 -14.57 -11.78
C GLU A 363 20.48 -13.45 -12.55
N LEU A 364 19.43 -12.90 -11.96
CA LEU A 364 18.60 -11.84 -12.52
C LEU A 364 17.88 -11.04 -11.42
N THR A 365 18.03 -9.71 -11.44
CA THR A 365 17.29 -8.80 -10.55
C THR A 365 16.58 -7.73 -11.38
N VAL A 366 15.32 -7.46 -11.09
CA VAL A 366 14.52 -6.41 -11.72
C VAL A 366 13.63 -5.72 -10.70
N SER A 367 13.41 -4.41 -10.85
CA SER A 367 12.40 -3.70 -10.08
C SER A 367 11.62 -2.71 -10.91
N ILE A 368 10.36 -2.53 -10.53
CA ILE A 368 9.42 -1.54 -11.06
C ILE A 368 8.89 -0.77 -9.85
N GLY A 369 8.96 0.55 -9.92
CA GLY A 369 8.43 1.42 -8.87
C GLY A 369 8.49 2.89 -9.28
N PRO A 370 7.95 3.80 -8.46
CA PRO A 370 8.08 5.23 -8.68
C PRO A 370 9.55 5.63 -8.74
N GLN A 371 9.94 6.33 -9.80
CA GLN A 371 11.29 6.88 -9.95
C GLN A 371 11.30 8.36 -9.57
N ALA A 372 12.25 8.74 -8.72
CA ALA A 372 12.44 10.11 -8.31
C ALA A 372 12.96 10.98 -9.47
N GLN A 373 12.37 12.16 -9.68
CA GLN A 373 12.84 13.15 -10.65
C GLN A 373 13.66 14.24 -9.94
N SER A 374 14.97 14.06 -9.82
CA SER A 374 15.84 14.93 -9.01
C SER A 374 16.24 16.25 -9.66
N GLN A 375 15.79 16.53 -10.88
CA GLN A 375 16.19 17.74 -11.62
C GLN A 375 15.65 19.02 -10.97
N ILE A 376 16.55 20.01 -10.81
CA ILE A 376 16.18 21.33 -10.31
C ILE A 376 15.30 22.03 -11.35
N THR A 377 14.11 22.47 -10.94
CA THR A 377 13.12 23.09 -11.83
C THR A 377 12.31 24.17 -11.12
N THR A 378 11.76 25.11 -11.88
CA THR A 378 10.70 25.99 -11.36
C THR A 378 9.37 25.24 -11.34
N ARG A 379 8.66 25.29 -10.21
CA ARG A 379 7.36 24.62 -10.04
C ARG A 379 6.21 25.55 -10.43
N PRO A 380 5.39 25.21 -11.45
CA PRO A 380 4.15 25.94 -11.75
C PRO A 380 3.09 25.71 -10.65
N PRO A 381 2.09 26.60 -10.51
CA PRO A 381 0.99 26.37 -9.56
C PRO A 381 0.14 25.16 -10.00
N ALA A 382 -0.16 24.28 -9.07
CA ALA A 382 -0.96 23.08 -9.28
C ALA A 382 -2.44 23.30 -8.95
N VAL A 383 -2.76 24.22 -8.03
CA VAL A 383 -4.12 24.42 -7.48
C VAL A 383 -4.61 25.87 -7.54
N ALA A 384 -3.89 26.74 -8.24
CA ALA A 384 -4.42 28.04 -8.65
C ALA A 384 -5.69 27.85 -9.51
N GLY A 385 -6.76 28.53 -9.14
CA GLY A 385 -8.11 28.41 -9.72
C GLY A 385 -9.03 27.43 -8.99
N THR A 386 -8.51 26.59 -8.09
CA THR A 386 -9.31 25.62 -7.33
C THR A 386 -9.24 25.85 -5.82
N PHE A 387 -8.04 25.94 -5.24
CA PHE A 387 -7.84 26.18 -3.80
C PHE A 387 -7.72 27.67 -3.46
N TYR A 388 -7.27 28.47 -4.42
CA TYR A 388 -7.25 29.93 -4.37
C TYR A 388 -7.40 30.50 -5.79
N PRO A 389 -7.83 31.76 -5.97
CA PRO A 389 -8.01 32.34 -7.31
C PRO A 389 -6.70 32.39 -8.14
N ALA A 390 -6.79 32.10 -9.43
CA ALA A 390 -5.62 32.12 -10.32
C ALA A 390 -5.18 33.53 -10.74
N LYS A 391 -6.10 34.50 -10.73
CA LYS A 391 -5.80 35.90 -11.06
C LYS A 391 -5.27 36.62 -9.82
N ASP A 392 -4.22 37.41 -10.00
CA ASP A 392 -3.55 38.09 -8.88
C ASP A 392 -4.50 38.96 -8.06
N VAL A 393 -5.31 39.81 -8.70
CA VAL A 393 -6.22 40.72 -7.98
C VAL A 393 -7.21 39.95 -7.10
N GLU A 394 -7.82 38.89 -7.63
CA GLU A 394 -8.78 38.06 -6.90
C GLU A 394 -8.08 37.27 -5.77
N ARG A 395 -6.84 36.83 -6.00
CA ARG A 395 -6.02 36.14 -4.99
C ARG A 395 -5.65 37.06 -3.84
N GLU A 396 -5.16 38.26 -4.11
CA GLU A 396 -4.78 39.20 -3.06
C GLU A 396 -5.99 39.63 -2.23
N GLN A 397 -7.17 39.75 -2.86
CA GLN A 397 -8.43 40.02 -2.15
C GLN A 397 -8.76 38.93 -1.13
N ILE A 398 -8.77 37.64 -1.52
CA ILE A 398 -9.06 36.55 -0.58
C ILE A 398 -7.99 36.43 0.51
N VAL A 399 -6.72 36.73 0.20
CA VAL A 399 -5.64 36.75 1.18
C VAL A 399 -5.85 37.87 2.20
N ASP A 400 -6.15 39.10 1.76
CA ASP A 400 -6.44 40.23 2.66
C ASP A 400 -7.70 39.94 3.52
N GLU A 401 -8.70 39.25 2.98
CA GLU A 401 -9.87 38.77 3.73
C GLU A 401 -9.50 37.79 4.85
N CYS A 402 -8.51 36.91 4.63
CA CYS A 402 -8.04 35.99 5.66
C CYS A 402 -7.47 36.71 6.88
N PHE A 403 -6.87 37.90 6.69
CA PHE A 403 -6.34 38.73 7.79
C PHE A 403 -7.38 39.62 8.46
N LYS A 404 -8.52 39.87 7.80
CA LYS A 404 -9.51 40.86 8.24
C LYS A 404 -10.07 40.54 9.63
N GLY A 405 -9.98 41.51 10.54
CA GLY A 405 -10.55 41.37 11.90
C GLY A 405 -9.78 40.41 12.81
N LEU A 406 -8.56 40.00 12.45
CA LEU A 406 -7.64 39.38 13.40
C LEU A 406 -7.01 40.48 14.29
N PRO A 407 -6.89 40.28 15.61
CA PRO A 407 -6.36 41.29 16.53
C PRO A 407 -4.86 41.52 16.30
N GLU A 408 -4.33 42.73 16.48
CA GLU A 408 -2.87 42.94 16.46
C GLU A 408 -2.18 42.11 17.56
N ILE A 409 -1.09 41.42 17.20
CA ILE A 409 -0.34 40.53 18.09
C ILE A 409 1.15 40.64 17.76
N GLU A 410 1.98 40.56 18.80
CA GLU A 410 3.43 40.51 18.68
C GLU A 410 3.90 39.17 18.08
N LYS A 411 4.82 39.24 17.12
CA LYS A 411 5.41 38.06 16.49
C LYS A 411 6.37 37.37 17.45
N GLN A 412 6.40 36.04 17.42
CA GLN A 412 7.30 35.25 18.24
C GLN A 412 8.10 34.28 17.38
N THR A 413 9.34 34.03 17.77
CA THR A 413 10.11 32.89 17.27
C THR A 413 9.51 31.61 17.86
N VAL A 414 9.26 30.60 17.03
CA VAL A 414 8.73 29.30 17.44
C VAL A 414 9.59 28.17 16.88
N ALA A 415 9.57 26.99 17.51
CA ALA A 415 10.35 25.86 17.03
C ALA A 415 9.66 25.16 15.85
N ALA A 416 8.33 25.07 15.91
CA ALA A 416 7.51 24.58 14.81
C ALA A 416 6.10 25.19 14.81
N ALA A 417 5.39 25.02 13.71
CA ALA A 417 3.98 25.37 13.59
C ALA A 417 3.21 24.30 12.80
N MET A 418 1.91 24.16 13.05
CA MET A 418 0.98 23.41 12.22
C MET A 418 -0.02 24.34 11.56
N VAL A 419 -0.15 24.22 10.24
CA VAL A 419 -0.95 25.11 9.40
C VAL A 419 -1.86 24.26 8.48
N PRO A 420 -3.16 24.57 8.38
CA PRO A 420 -4.06 23.85 7.49
C PRO A 420 -3.82 24.19 6.01
N HIS A 421 -4.27 23.31 5.12
CA HIS A 421 -4.05 23.41 3.67
C HIS A 421 -5.28 23.16 2.80
N ALA A 422 -6.49 23.13 3.37
CA ALA A 422 -7.71 23.30 2.56
C ALA A 422 -7.75 24.69 1.90
N GLY A 423 -8.53 24.82 0.82
CA GLY A 423 -8.63 26.07 0.06
C GLY A 423 -8.85 27.32 0.94
N LEU A 424 -8.30 28.47 0.53
CA LEU A 424 -8.20 29.67 1.37
C LEU A 424 -9.55 30.17 1.90
N ARG A 425 -10.64 29.92 1.16
CA ARG A 425 -12.00 30.25 1.61
C ARG A 425 -12.41 29.51 2.89
N PHE A 426 -11.88 28.31 3.12
CA PHE A 426 -12.22 27.47 4.28
C PHE A 426 -11.19 27.63 5.41
N SER A 427 -9.91 27.38 5.12
CA SER A 427 -8.87 27.33 6.16
C SER A 427 -7.98 28.57 6.23
N GLY A 428 -8.07 29.46 5.24
CA GLY A 428 -7.12 30.57 5.05
C GLY A 428 -7.06 31.54 6.24
N ARG A 429 -8.19 31.79 6.93
CA ARG A 429 -8.22 32.60 8.15
C ARG A 429 -7.40 31.98 9.29
N ILE A 430 -7.51 30.67 9.49
CA ILE A 430 -6.75 29.93 10.51
C ILE A 430 -5.26 29.95 10.14
N ALA A 431 -4.93 29.68 8.87
CA ALA A 431 -3.56 29.73 8.38
C ALA A 431 -2.94 31.14 8.54
N ALA A 432 -3.68 32.20 8.21
CA ALA A 432 -3.25 33.58 8.39
C ALA A 432 -3.01 33.94 9.87
N ASP A 433 -3.87 33.47 10.77
CA ASP A 433 -3.69 33.72 12.21
C ASP A 433 -2.46 33.01 12.79
N VAL A 434 -2.08 31.83 12.27
CA VAL A 434 -0.82 31.18 12.65
C VAL A 434 0.37 31.97 12.09
N TRP A 435 0.42 32.19 10.77
CA TRP A 435 1.57 32.79 10.11
C TRP A 435 1.91 34.20 10.60
N ARG A 436 0.90 35.03 10.89
CA ARG A 436 1.13 36.41 11.36
C ARG A 436 1.71 36.49 12.76
N ARG A 437 1.60 35.43 13.58
CA ARG A 437 2.12 35.37 14.96
C ARG A 437 3.57 34.90 15.00
N ILE A 438 4.13 34.51 13.86
CA ILE A 438 5.46 33.95 13.77
C ILE A 438 6.40 35.01 13.19
N GLU A 439 7.57 35.16 13.80
CA GLU A 439 8.69 35.87 13.19
C GLU A 439 9.27 34.97 12.09
N LEU A 440 8.99 35.30 10.83
CA LEU A 440 9.39 34.49 9.69
C LEU A 440 10.93 34.47 9.53
N PRO A 441 11.58 33.29 9.58
CA PRO A 441 13.00 33.18 9.27
C PRO A 441 13.24 33.32 7.76
N GLU A 442 14.52 33.26 7.35
CA GLU A 442 14.89 33.27 5.93
C GLU A 442 14.27 32.10 5.15
N THR A 443 14.21 30.91 5.76
CA THR A 443 13.74 29.68 5.13
C THR A 443 12.70 28.97 5.99
N VAL A 444 11.63 28.50 5.37
CA VAL A 444 10.64 27.61 5.99
C VAL A 444 10.73 26.21 5.36
N LEU A 445 10.68 25.18 6.20
CA LEU A 445 10.62 23.78 5.80
C LEU A 445 9.19 23.27 6.02
N ILE A 446 8.40 23.22 4.94
CA ILE A 446 7.01 22.76 4.98
C ILE A 446 6.99 21.26 4.71
N ILE A 447 6.61 20.49 5.73
CA ILE A 447 6.47 19.04 5.69
C ILE A 447 4.98 18.73 5.68
N GLY A 448 4.46 18.25 4.56
CA GLY A 448 3.05 17.95 4.35
C GLY A 448 2.81 16.51 3.94
N PRO A 449 1.55 16.07 4.01
CA PRO A 449 1.15 14.81 3.42
C PRO A 449 1.31 14.83 1.90
N LYS A 450 1.50 13.65 1.34
CA LYS A 450 1.47 13.42 -0.09
C LYS A 450 0.11 12.82 -0.47
N HIS A 451 -0.68 13.57 -1.21
CA HIS A 451 -2.02 13.21 -1.68
C HIS A 451 -1.99 12.54 -3.05
N THR A 452 -0.90 12.72 -3.81
CA THR A 452 -0.76 12.17 -5.16
C THR A 452 -0.04 10.82 -5.16
N ARG A 453 -0.27 10.02 -6.21
CA ARG A 453 0.42 8.73 -6.39
C ARG A 453 1.80 8.87 -7.03
N ASP A 454 2.08 10.00 -7.66
CA ASP A 454 3.28 10.25 -8.47
C ASP A 454 4.53 10.31 -7.58
N GLY A 455 5.64 9.74 -8.04
CA GLY A 455 6.92 9.88 -7.34
C GLY A 455 7.05 9.07 -6.06
N VAL A 456 8.17 9.24 -5.37
CA VAL A 456 8.55 8.49 -4.16
C VAL A 456 7.67 8.85 -2.96
N ASP A 457 7.76 8.08 -1.88
CA ASP A 457 6.89 8.29 -0.72
C ASP A 457 7.29 9.50 0.12
N TRP A 458 8.60 9.74 0.31
CA TRP A 458 9.14 10.91 1.03
C TRP A 458 9.93 11.76 0.05
N ALA A 459 9.22 12.70 -0.58
CA ALA A 459 9.75 13.51 -1.66
C ALA A 459 10.12 14.91 -1.18
N VAL A 460 11.38 15.28 -1.34
CA VAL A 460 11.86 16.66 -1.16
C VAL A 460 11.81 17.37 -2.51
N ALA A 461 11.23 18.55 -2.55
CA ALA A 461 11.04 19.29 -3.78
C ALA A 461 12.37 19.86 -4.31
N PRO A 462 12.84 19.47 -5.51
CA PRO A 462 14.03 20.05 -6.12
C PRO A 462 13.66 21.33 -6.89
N HIS A 463 13.07 22.32 -6.20
CA HIS A 463 12.61 23.54 -6.86
C HIS A 463 13.40 24.77 -6.39
N ASP A 464 13.85 25.57 -7.36
CA ASP A 464 14.50 26.86 -7.13
C ASP A 464 13.48 28.00 -7.03
N PHE A 465 12.26 27.79 -7.51
CA PHE A 465 11.17 28.75 -7.44
C PHE A 465 9.81 28.05 -7.43
N PHE A 466 8.90 28.54 -6.58
CA PHE A 466 7.50 28.09 -6.50
C PHE A 466 6.59 29.18 -7.02
N GLN A 467 6.01 29.00 -8.20
CA GLN A 467 5.06 29.93 -8.78
C GLN A 467 3.71 29.83 -8.08
N ILE A 468 3.12 30.99 -7.76
CA ILE A 468 1.74 31.13 -7.30
C ILE A 468 0.86 31.61 -8.46
N SER A 469 1.43 32.42 -9.36
CA SER A 469 0.89 32.88 -10.64
C SER A 469 2.03 33.19 -11.61
N PRO A 470 1.75 33.63 -12.85
CA PRO A 470 2.81 34.08 -13.77
C PRO A 470 3.65 35.27 -13.27
N THR A 471 3.17 36.03 -12.27
CA THR A 471 3.80 37.27 -11.77
C THR A 471 4.26 37.18 -10.31
N ALA A 472 3.82 36.17 -9.56
CA ALA A 472 4.08 36.01 -8.14
C ALA A 472 4.55 34.60 -7.80
N GLY A 473 5.45 34.50 -6.82
CA GLY A 473 5.98 33.24 -6.33
C GLY A 473 6.97 33.44 -5.19
N LEU A 474 7.41 32.32 -4.61
CA LEU A 474 8.39 32.28 -3.53
C LEU A 474 9.67 31.61 -4.02
N PRO A 475 10.86 32.09 -3.61
CA PRO A 475 12.10 31.40 -3.90
C PRO A 475 12.12 30.02 -3.22
N GLY A 476 12.59 29.01 -3.94
CA GLY A 476 12.91 27.71 -3.36
C GLY A 476 14.38 27.66 -2.94
N ASP A 477 14.71 26.78 -1.98
CA ASP A 477 16.11 26.54 -1.60
C ASP A 477 16.55 25.13 -2.04
N ALA A 478 16.89 25.00 -3.32
CA ALA A 478 17.28 23.73 -3.92
C ALA A 478 18.56 23.13 -3.30
N VAL A 479 19.46 23.98 -2.78
CA VAL A 479 20.69 23.54 -2.09
C VAL A 479 20.33 22.92 -0.74
N LEU A 480 19.51 23.61 0.05
CA LEU A 480 19.06 23.08 1.33
C LEU A 480 18.19 21.82 1.14
N ALA A 481 17.36 21.78 0.10
CA ALA A 481 16.59 20.59 -0.30
C ALA A 481 17.50 19.38 -0.60
N GLN A 482 18.58 19.58 -1.37
CA GLN A 482 19.54 18.51 -1.67
C GLN A 482 20.28 18.05 -0.42
N GLN A 483 20.68 18.97 0.47
CA GLN A 483 21.30 18.62 1.74
C GLN A 483 20.35 17.81 2.63
N LEU A 484 19.08 18.21 2.72
CA LEU A 484 18.05 17.50 3.46
C LEU A 484 17.85 16.07 2.94
N ALA A 485 17.69 15.91 1.61
CA ALA A 485 17.51 14.59 0.99
C ALA A 485 18.72 13.67 1.20
N ASN A 486 19.94 14.22 1.27
CA ASN A 486 21.14 13.43 1.54
C ASN A 486 21.30 13.09 3.03
N ALA A 487 20.82 13.94 3.93
CA ALA A 487 21.03 13.81 5.36
C ALA A 487 19.99 12.90 6.05
N VAL A 488 18.75 12.87 5.54
CA VAL A 488 17.64 12.19 6.20
C VAL A 488 17.28 10.89 5.46
N PRO A 489 17.41 9.71 6.10
CA PRO A 489 17.04 8.43 5.49
C PRO A 489 15.61 8.44 4.94
N GLY A 490 15.43 7.80 3.78
CA GLY A 490 14.14 7.68 3.10
C GLY A 490 13.74 8.89 2.24
N MET A 491 14.30 10.09 2.49
CA MET A 491 14.01 11.28 1.68
C MET A 491 14.78 11.28 0.35
N GLN A 492 14.11 11.65 -0.75
CA GLN A 492 14.76 11.79 -2.07
C GLN A 492 14.27 13.07 -2.77
N LEU A 493 15.13 13.67 -3.59
CA LEU A 493 14.73 14.77 -4.47
C LEU A 493 13.79 14.26 -5.55
N ASP A 494 12.57 14.80 -5.62
CA ASP A 494 11.59 14.32 -6.58
C ASP A 494 10.55 15.38 -7.01
N ALA A 495 10.75 15.98 -8.17
CA ALA A 495 9.82 16.93 -8.78
C ALA A 495 8.48 16.29 -9.18
N ALA A 496 8.44 14.98 -9.48
CA ALA A 496 7.21 14.32 -9.93
C ALA A 496 6.15 14.32 -8.82
N ALA A 497 6.56 14.01 -7.60
CA ALA A 497 5.69 14.01 -6.43
C ALA A 497 5.06 15.38 -6.14
N HIS A 498 5.78 16.47 -6.41
CA HIS A 498 5.32 17.84 -6.14
C HIS A 498 4.47 18.45 -7.25
N ARG A 499 4.48 17.88 -8.47
CA ARG A 499 3.86 18.46 -9.68
C ARG A 499 2.37 18.81 -9.50
N ARG A 500 1.62 17.97 -8.78
CA ARG A 500 0.19 18.15 -8.50
C ARG A 500 -0.13 18.20 -7.00
N GLU A 501 0.90 18.22 -6.15
CA GLU A 501 0.72 18.24 -4.70
C GLU A 501 0.31 19.63 -4.24
N HIS A 502 -0.63 19.73 -3.30
CA HIS A 502 -1.16 20.99 -2.81
C HIS A 502 -0.80 21.29 -1.35
N GLY A 503 -0.35 20.29 -0.59
CA GLY A 503 -0.13 20.40 0.85
C GLY A 503 0.74 21.61 1.25
N SER A 504 1.78 21.95 0.49
CA SER A 504 2.56 23.18 0.74
C SER A 504 2.02 24.39 -0.03
N GLU A 505 1.55 24.21 -1.27
CA GLU A 505 1.17 25.30 -2.18
C GLU A 505 0.09 26.24 -1.64
N VAL A 506 -0.92 25.69 -0.97
CA VAL A 506 -2.07 26.48 -0.50
C VAL A 506 -1.67 27.56 0.51
N GLN A 507 -0.52 27.40 1.17
CA GLN A 507 0.01 28.36 2.13
C GLN A 507 0.84 29.47 1.47
N PHE A 508 1.30 29.28 0.23
CA PHE A 508 2.21 30.21 -0.46
C PHE A 508 1.62 31.61 -0.66
N PRO A 509 0.33 31.81 -1.01
CA PRO A 509 -0.25 33.15 -1.13
C PRO A 509 -0.14 33.97 0.17
N ILE A 510 -0.40 33.35 1.33
CA ILE A 510 -0.31 34.00 2.64
C ILE A 510 1.15 34.33 2.97
N LEU A 511 2.07 33.39 2.73
CA LEU A 511 3.51 33.60 2.93
C LEU A 511 4.07 34.72 2.05
N TYR A 512 3.70 34.73 0.77
CA TYR A 512 4.08 35.76 -0.19
C TYR A 512 3.63 37.15 0.27
N ARG A 513 2.38 37.25 0.75
CA ARG A 513 1.83 38.50 1.29
C ARG A 513 2.58 39.01 2.52
N LEU A 514 3.01 38.11 3.40
CA LEU A 514 3.74 38.45 4.62
C LEU A 514 5.21 38.79 4.36
N ASN A 515 5.89 38.01 3.52
CA ASN A 515 7.27 38.24 3.10
C ASN A 515 7.60 37.42 1.83
N ALA A 516 7.54 38.06 0.66
CA ALA A 516 7.86 37.47 -0.64
C ALA A 516 9.32 36.98 -0.80
N LYS A 517 10.22 37.31 0.14
CA LYS A 517 11.62 36.84 0.12
C LYS A 517 11.84 35.54 0.90
N THR A 518 10.83 35.06 1.62
CA THR A 518 10.92 33.81 2.39
C THR A 518 11.20 32.64 1.45
N LYS A 519 12.28 31.91 1.70
CA LYS A 519 12.61 30.70 0.95
C LYS A 519 11.79 29.52 1.43
N VAL A 520 11.42 28.64 0.51
CA VAL A 520 10.64 27.43 0.82
C VAL A 520 11.44 26.18 0.48
N VAL A 521 11.49 25.25 1.43
CA VAL A 521 11.77 23.82 1.17
C VAL A 521 10.50 23.05 1.46
N SER A 522 10.06 22.22 0.51
CA SER A 522 8.80 21.47 0.59
C SER A 522 9.09 19.97 0.63
N VAL A 523 8.50 19.26 1.58
CA VAL A 523 8.55 17.81 1.69
C VAL A 523 7.14 17.26 1.65
N ALA A 524 6.88 16.31 0.75
CA ALA A 524 5.63 15.59 0.65
C ALA A 524 5.87 14.16 1.13
N MET A 525 5.19 13.76 2.22
CA MET A 525 5.36 12.45 2.86
C MET A 525 4.08 11.61 2.80
N GLN A 526 4.21 10.35 2.42
CA GLN A 526 3.16 9.35 2.58
C GLN A 526 3.65 8.23 3.49
N GLY A 527 2.95 7.97 4.60
CA GLY A 527 3.22 6.87 5.54
C GLY A 527 4.64 6.77 6.11
N GLY A 528 4.88 5.74 6.93
CA GLY A 528 6.14 5.50 7.65
C GLY A 528 5.84 4.88 9.01
N SER A 529 6.64 3.90 9.44
CA SER A 529 6.55 3.32 10.77
C SER A 529 7.09 4.28 11.83
N ILE A 530 6.73 4.07 13.11
CA ILE A 530 7.27 4.91 14.18
C ILE A 530 8.80 4.82 14.27
N ASP A 531 9.38 3.65 13.96
CA ASP A 531 10.82 3.43 13.99
C ASP A 531 11.53 4.14 12.83
N GLU A 532 10.96 4.06 11.61
CA GLU A 532 11.44 4.82 10.44
C GLU A 532 11.41 6.33 10.72
N LEU A 533 10.31 6.82 11.31
CA LEU A 533 10.17 8.23 11.67
C LEU A 533 11.13 8.65 12.78
N ALA A 534 11.41 7.79 13.76
CA ALA A 534 12.38 8.06 14.81
C ALA A 534 13.81 8.14 14.27
N GLU A 535 14.19 7.25 13.34
CA GLU A 535 15.48 7.32 12.66
C GLU A 535 15.61 8.60 11.83
N ALA A 536 14.58 8.91 11.03
CA ALA A 536 14.54 10.13 10.24
C ALA A 536 14.58 11.39 11.11
N ALA A 537 13.89 11.40 12.25
CA ALA A 537 13.89 12.52 13.19
C ALA A 537 15.27 12.75 13.81
N ARG A 538 15.99 11.68 14.19
CA ARG A 538 17.38 11.79 14.68
C ARG A 538 18.29 12.40 13.62
N ALA A 539 18.19 11.93 12.37
CA ALA A 539 18.97 12.44 11.26
C ALA A 539 18.63 13.91 10.94
N LEU A 540 17.34 14.25 10.92
CA LEU A 540 16.85 15.61 10.72
C LEU A 540 17.34 16.56 11.83
N ALA A 541 17.22 16.15 13.10
CA ALA A 541 17.73 16.93 14.22
C ALA A 541 19.24 17.14 14.15
N ASN A 542 20.02 16.11 13.79
CA ASN A 542 21.47 16.22 13.61
C ASN A 542 21.81 17.20 12.49
N TRP A 543 21.13 17.12 11.35
CA TRP A 543 21.32 18.05 10.24
C TRP A 543 20.98 19.49 10.63
N LEU A 544 19.84 19.71 11.31
CA LEU A 544 19.41 21.03 11.79
C LEU A 544 20.43 21.67 12.75
N ARG A 545 21.05 20.89 13.65
CA ARG A 545 22.10 21.39 14.57
C ARG A 545 23.36 21.87 13.82
N GLY A 546 23.60 21.37 12.61
CA GLY A 546 24.73 21.77 11.78
C GLY A 546 24.50 23.06 10.98
N LEU A 547 23.27 23.60 10.98
CA LEU A 547 22.93 24.83 10.24
C LEU A 547 23.10 26.07 11.11
N GLU A 548 23.71 27.12 10.56
CA GLU A 548 23.84 28.43 11.23
C GLU A 548 22.46 29.09 11.44
N LYS A 549 21.58 28.95 10.44
CA LYS A 549 20.20 29.47 10.45
C LYS A 549 19.24 28.33 10.10
N PRO A 550 18.80 27.53 11.09
CA PRO A 550 17.87 26.44 10.82
C PRO A 550 16.53 27.00 10.32
N PRO A 551 15.87 26.31 9.35
CA PRO A 551 14.55 26.72 8.88
C PRO A 551 13.50 26.52 9.98
N LEU A 552 12.39 27.27 9.89
CA LEU A 552 11.20 26.96 10.69
C LEU A 552 10.57 25.66 10.19
N LEU A 553 10.32 24.71 11.09
CA LEU A 553 9.59 23.48 10.79
C LEU A 553 8.08 23.77 10.73
N VAL A 554 7.44 23.40 9.63
CA VAL A 554 6.01 23.62 9.42
C VAL A 554 5.34 22.32 9.06
N ILE A 555 4.42 21.86 9.91
CA ILE A 555 3.53 20.75 9.64
C ILE A 555 2.37 21.28 8.81
N SER A 556 2.22 20.80 7.57
CA SER A 556 1.02 21.08 6.79
C SER A 556 -0.04 20.02 7.04
N SER A 557 -1.16 20.37 7.66
CA SER A 557 -2.22 19.39 8.00
C SER A 557 -3.60 20.02 8.13
N ASP A 558 -4.57 19.44 7.44
CA ASP A 558 -5.96 19.44 7.87
C ASP A 558 -6.20 18.30 8.89
N MET A 559 -7.35 18.32 9.56
CA MET A 559 -7.72 17.33 10.59
C MET A 559 -8.62 16.23 9.99
N ASN A 560 -9.64 15.76 10.71
CA ASN A 560 -10.52 14.69 10.22
C ASN A 560 -11.38 15.16 9.02
N HIS A 561 -11.58 14.25 8.07
CA HIS A 561 -12.36 14.44 6.86
C HIS A 561 -13.67 13.63 6.89
N PHE A 562 -14.73 14.27 6.40
CA PHE A 562 -15.96 13.67 5.93
C PHE A 562 -16.79 12.89 6.95
N ALA A 563 -16.64 13.20 8.24
CA ALA A 563 -17.62 12.83 9.26
C ALA A 563 -18.60 13.98 9.51
N GLU A 564 -19.70 13.67 10.20
CA GLU A 564 -20.61 14.66 10.77
C GLU A 564 -19.85 15.60 11.72
N GLU A 565 -20.35 16.81 11.94
CA GLU A 565 -19.60 17.85 12.67
C GLU A 565 -19.22 17.44 14.10
N ASP A 566 -20.17 16.92 14.89
CA ASP A 566 -19.91 16.57 16.28
C ASP A 566 -18.89 15.43 16.39
N GLU A 567 -18.94 14.46 15.46
CA GLU A 567 -17.97 13.37 15.38
C GLU A 567 -16.60 13.86 14.91
N THR A 568 -16.55 14.79 13.95
CA THR A 568 -15.31 15.43 13.52
C THR A 568 -14.64 16.16 14.68
N ARG A 569 -15.39 16.97 15.44
CA ARG A 569 -14.87 17.68 16.62
C ARG A 569 -14.36 16.71 17.69
N ARG A 570 -15.05 15.58 17.91
CA ARG A 570 -14.59 14.53 18.84
C ARG A 570 -13.26 13.92 18.39
N ARG A 571 -13.16 13.49 17.13
CA ARG A 571 -11.95 12.87 16.56
C ARG A 571 -10.78 13.85 16.53
N ASP A 572 -11.00 15.08 16.07
CA ASP A 572 -9.98 16.11 16.03
C ASP A 572 -9.41 16.41 17.41
N LYS A 573 -10.28 16.47 18.43
CA LYS A 573 -9.84 16.67 19.81
C LYS A 573 -8.89 15.56 20.28
N LEU A 574 -9.17 14.30 19.94
CA LEU A 574 -8.30 13.17 20.30
C LEU A 574 -6.90 13.33 19.69
N ALA A 575 -6.81 13.68 18.40
CA ALA A 575 -5.54 13.93 17.73
C ALA A 575 -4.81 15.16 18.30
N LEU A 576 -5.52 16.27 18.53
CA LEU A 576 -4.95 17.50 19.11
C LEU A 576 -4.44 17.29 20.55
N ASP A 577 -5.09 16.43 21.32
CA ASP A 577 -4.65 16.08 22.68
C ASP A 577 -3.31 15.31 22.63
N MET A 578 -3.07 14.46 21.62
CA MET A 578 -1.77 13.81 21.41
C MET A 578 -0.67 14.80 21.00
N LEU A 579 -1.00 15.79 20.14
CA LEU A 579 -0.08 16.88 19.82
C LEU A 579 0.28 17.70 21.06
N ARG A 580 -0.70 18.01 21.91
CA ARG A 580 -0.49 18.74 23.17
C ARG A 580 0.37 17.95 24.16
N ALA A 581 0.17 16.63 24.23
CA ALA A 581 0.97 15.74 25.06
C ALA A 581 2.39 15.51 24.51
N ASN A 582 2.70 16.03 23.31
CA ASN A 582 3.93 15.73 22.58
C ASN A 582 4.12 14.21 22.45
N ASP A 583 3.06 13.48 22.07
CA ASP A 583 3.07 12.02 21.93
C ASP A 583 2.93 11.59 20.45
N PRO A 584 4.04 11.46 19.70
CA PRO A 584 3.99 11.09 18.28
C PRO A 584 3.53 9.65 18.06
N ALA A 585 3.86 8.71 18.95
CA ALA A 585 3.39 7.33 18.84
C ALA A 585 1.89 7.23 19.14
N GLY A 586 1.45 7.88 20.22
CA GLY A 586 0.04 7.99 20.57
C GLY A 586 -0.80 8.66 19.48
N LEU A 587 -0.26 9.68 18.79
CA LEU A 587 -0.93 10.30 17.64
C LEU A 587 -1.20 9.30 16.51
N LEU A 588 -0.21 8.50 16.12
CA LEU A 588 -0.39 7.50 15.05
C LEU A 588 -1.35 6.39 15.48
N SER A 589 -1.22 5.90 16.72
CA SER A 589 -2.10 4.88 17.27
C SER A 589 -3.55 5.36 17.35
N ILE A 590 -3.82 6.54 17.91
CA ILE A 590 -5.20 7.03 18.05
C ILE A 590 -5.84 7.31 16.69
N CYS A 591 -5.07 7.80 15.72
CA CYS A 591 -5.58 8.00 14.36
C CYS A 591 -5.98 6.69 13.70
N ALA A 592 -5.20 5.62 13.90
CA ALA A 592 -5.52 4.30 13.38
C ALA A 592 -6.71 3.65 14.11
N GLU A 593 -6.77 3.75 15.44
CA GLU A 593 -7.81 3.13 16.27
C GLU A 593 -9.18 3.78 16.10
N GLU A 594 -9.22 5.11 15.99
CA GLU A 594 -10.45 5.91 15.89
C GLU A 594 -10.79 6.32 14.45
N ASP A 595 -10.06 5.81 13.46
CA ASP A 595 -10.24 6.12 12.03
C ASP A 595 -10.22 7.63 11.76
N ILE A 596 -9.24 8.32 12.35
CA ILE A 596 -9.06 9.76 12.21
C ILE A 596 -8.28 10.01 10.92
N SER A 597 -8.94 10.64 9.95
CA SER A 597 -8.37 10.90 8.63
C SER A 597 -7.51 12.18 8.57
N MET A 598 -6.82 12.51 9.67
CA MET A 598 -5.87 13.62 9.72
C MET A 598 -4.77 13.38 8.69
N CYS A 599 -4.68 14.25 7.69
CA CYS A 599 -3.78 14.04 6.55
C CYS A 599 -2.32 14.17 6.98
N GLY A 600 -1.97 15.16 7.81
CA GLY A 600 -0.60 15.43 8.26
C GLY A 600 -0.16 14.65 9.51
N GLN A 601 -0.80 13.54 9.88
CA GLN A 601 -0.42 12.74 11.06
C GLN A 601 1.05 12.25 11.00
N ILE A 602 1.53 11.86 9.82
CA ILE A 602 2.91 11.40 9.60
C ILE A 602 3.92 12.57 9.66
N PRO A 603 3.73 13.68 8.92
CA PRO A 603 4.51 14.90 9.11
C PRO A 603 4.56 15.39 10.56
N ALA A 604 3.42 15.38 11.26
CA ALA A 604 3.33 15.81 12.65
C ALA A 604 4.17 14.91 13.57
N ALA A 605 4.06 13.59 13.43
CA ALA A 605 4.87 12.65 14.20
C ALA A 605 6.38 12.86 13.97
N LEU A 606 6.82 13.03 12.72
CA LEU A 606 8.22 13.33 12.39
C LEU A 606 8.70 14.61 13.09
N VAL A 607 7.93 15.70 13.00
CA VAL A 607 8.32 16.99 13.57
C VAL A 607 8.37 16.91 15.10
N LEU A 608 7.38 16.30 15.75
CA LEU A 608 7.39 16.13 17.21
C LEU A 608 8.58 15.29 17.69
N LEU A 609 8.89 14.18 17.01
CA LEU A 609 10.10 13.39 17.29
C LEU A 609 11.37 14.23 17.09
N THR A 610 11.44 15.04 16.03
CA THR A 610 12.58 15.92 15.75
C THR A 610 12.76 16.97 16.85
N LEU A 611 11.66 17.56 17.35
CA LEU A 611 11.71 18.51 18.46
C LEU A 611 12.22 17.86 19.76
N LYS A 612 11.81 16.61 20.04
CA LYS A 612 12.33 15.82 21.16
C LYS A 612 13.83 15.57 21.01
N GLU A 613 14.28 15.16 19.84
CA GLU A 613 15.71 14.94 19.55
C GLU A 613 16.53 16.22 19.69
N LEU A 614 15.99 17.38 19.28
CA LEU A 614 16.63 18.69 19.49
C LEU A 614 16.65 19.14 20.96
N GLY A 615 16.01 18.40 21.88
CA GLY A 615 15.91 18.77 23.29
C GLY A 615 15.07 20.03 23.53
N LYS A 616 14.17 20.37 22.59
CA LYS A 616 13.29 21.54 22.72
C LYS A 616 12.14 21.20 23.65
N GLN A 617 11.89 22.07 24.64
CA GLN A 617 10.63 22.04 25.36
C GLN A 617 9.54 22.52 24.41
N VAL A 618 8.51 21.69 24.25
CA VAL A 618 7.37 21.97 23.36
C VAL A 618 6.34 22.77 24.16
N ASP A 619 6.16 24.04 23.80
CA ASP A 619 5.10 24.88 24.36
C ASP A 619 3.91 24.87 23.40
N TYR A 620 3.05 23.87 23.59
CA TYR A 620 1.88 23.70 22.74
C TYR A 620 0.89 24.87 22.94
N GLN A 621 0.56 25.56 21.85
CA GLN A 621 -0.57 26.48 21.83
C GLN A 621 -1.42 26.30 20.59
N GLN A 622 -2.70 25.98 20.81
CA GLN A 622 -3.72 26.02 19.79
C GLN A 622 -4.13 27.47 19.53
N ILE A 623 -3.82 27.97 18.34
CA ILE A 623 -4.11 29.34 17.91
C ILE A 623 -5.58 29.47 17.53
N ALA A 624 -6.08 28.54 16.73
CA ALA A 624 -7.46 28.51 16.28
C ALA A 624 -7.87 27.08 15.90
N TYR A 625 -9.18 26.83 15.94
CA TYR A 625 -9.80 25.60 15.47
C TYR A 625 -11.14 25.94 14.82
N GLY A 626 -11.48 25.23 13.75
CA GLY A 626 -12.74 25.38 13.03
C GLY A 626 -13.01 24.18 12.13
N THR A 627 -14.13 24.20 11.44
CA THR A 627 -14.49 23.17 10.44
C THR A 627 -15.02 23.82 9.17
N SER A 628 -15.13 23.05 8.09
CA SER A 628 -15.76 23.54 6.85
C SER A 628 -17.20 24.03 7.04
N ALA A 629 -17.92 23.54 8.06
CA ALA A 629 -19.28 23.99 8.39
C ALA A 629 -19.32 25.48 8.80
N ASP A 630 -18.23 26.03 9.34
CA ASP A 630 -18.14 27.45 9.71
C ASP A 630 -18.31 28.37 8.48
N VAL A 631 -18.05 27.84 7.28
CA VAL A 631 -18.17 28.56 6.01
C VAL A 631 -19.35 28.06 5.17
N SER A 632 -19.58 26.75 5.09
CA SER A 632 -20.63 26.17 4.24
C SER A 632 -22.01 26.10 4.91
N GLY A 633 -22.07 26.04 6.24
CA GLY A 633 -23.26 25.73 7.02
C GLY A 633 -23.71 24.26 6.98
N ASP A 634 -23.05 23.41 6.16
CA ASP A 634 -23.33 21.98 6.08
C ASP A 634 -22.59 21.22 7.17
N ARG A 635 -23.35 20.62 8.09
CA ARG A 635 -22.84 19.87 9.26
C ARG A 635 -22.74 18.37 9.01
N SER A 636 -23.27 17.88 7.88
CA SER A 636 -23.37 16.44 7.60
C SER A 636 -22.05 15.78 7.22
N ARG A 637 -21.16 16.58 6.61
CA ARG A 637 -19.90 16.07 6.09
C ARG A 637 -18.87 17.20 6.08
N VAL A 638 -18.06 17.27 7.13
CA VAL A 638 -17.14 18.38 7.34
C VAL A 638 -15.67 17.97 7.28
N VAL A 639 -14.80 18.96 7.13
CA VAL A 639 -13.34 18.80 7.35
C VAL A 639 -12.94 19.71 8.51
N GLY A 640 -12.15 19.19 9.45
CA GLY A 640 -11.61 19.95 10.57
C GLY A 640 -10.31 20.68 10.23
N TYR A 641 -10.09 21.84 10.87
CA TYR A 641 -8.91 22.68 10.67
C TYR A 641 -8.37 23.15 12.02
N ALA A 642 -7.06 23.04 12.21
CA ALA A 642 -6.39 23.53 13.42
C ALA A 642 -5.11 24.29 13.08
N GLY A 643 -4.90 25.41 13.76
CA GLY A 643 -3.65 26.15 13.74
C GLY A 643 -2.94 25.99 15.08
N VAL A 644 -1.70 25.52 15.09
CA VAL A 644 -0.95 25.22 16.32
C VAL A 644 0.48 25.77 16.20
N ARG A 645 1.07 26.14 17.33
CA ARG A 645 2.51 26.40 17.47
C ARG A 645 3.12 25.57 18.59
N PHE A 646 4.43 25.33 18.49
CA PHE A 646 5.22 24.47 19.38
C PHE A 646 6.50 25.15 19.86
#